data_AF-A0A485M521-F1
#
_entry.id   AF-A0A485M521-F1
#
_cell.length_a   1.000
_cell.length_b   1.000
_cell.length_c   1.000
_cell.angle_alpha   90.00
_cell.angle_beta   90.00
_cell.angle_gamma   90.00
#
_symmetry.space_group_name_H-M   'P 1'
#
loop_
_entity.id
_entity.type
_entity.pdbx_description
1 polymer ?
#
loop_
_entity_poly.entity_id
_entity_poly.type
_entity_poly.pdbx_seq_one_letter_code
_entity_poly.pdbx_strand_id
1 'polypeptide(L)'
;MKIMSEPSYLALYRSGELQKRAARVTAMLECCRVCPRDCRVDRTRGKRGYCRTGRYASVASIGPHFGEEAPLVGFGGSGTIFFSSCNLLCTFCQNYEISHFNEGAEVQPHELVDMMLRLERAGCHNINLVTPSHVVPQILEALPLAVEGGLRLPLVYNTGGYDCVETLKLLRGVVDIYMPDFKFWDPGAAKVFCNAPDYPDRARAAIREMHSQVGDLVTDSRGVAVKGILVRHLVMPEDTCGTAEIMSFLASEISPDTSVNIMDQYYPCYRACEDRRISRRITRGEYARALSRLRMPGSRRSVRHKCGTGVFVRTSASGVLGRKNLTGRTPSLSWTPTAEKGMLGYTMIAIVHSACPWGTDALGVVVEVDVHAGLPGFSIVGLPDNVVKESRERIRSAIINSGLEFPPRRITVNLAPADRKKEGGVFDLPICIAVLCALGIVPQERISGLMFIGELGLDGGVRPVRGAISAAFLAGKQEFRGVVCPETNAGEAALSGVKVWPVRDIKEIVQYLRTSLPDPYTALPPLKEPGEEALPDLADITGQDLSKRALEIAAAGGHNILFLGPPGAGKSMLAKRMPSILPPLSREEFLECTRIYSAAGRLGKGPLSTSRPFRSPHHTISDAGLIGGGSIPAPGEITLSHNGVLFLDELPEFRRSALESLRQPLEEGSVTISRANGVLSFPARFQLIGAMNPCPCGFLGHPSRECRCTPTQLSRYRTRVSGPLLDRIDLHVWVDPVDASQVLSRKSASASSSIRLRVEKARAVQEERGCLNAHIPEQKIEKICRIDAQAGKLLVQAMKTWSLSMRGFKRVMKVARSIADLDGSPDVRSDHLAEALQYRPELAKTLS
;
A
#
# COMPACT_ATOMS: atom_id res chain seq x y z
N MET A 1 -32.39 -27.04 18.65
CA MET A 1 -32.43 -25.70 19.27
C MET A 1 -32.89 -25.84 20.72
N LYS A 2 -31.96 -25.98 21.69
CA LYS A 2 -32.29 -25.91 23.12
C LYS A 2 -31.60 -24.65 23.67
N ILE A 3 -32.43 -23.63 23.90
CA ILE A 3 -32.30 -22.47 24.79
C ILE A 3 -30.93 -21.76 24.75
N MET A 4 -30.76 -20.80 23.82
CA MET A 4 -29.99 -19.60 24.16
C MET A 4 -30.81 -18.88 25.23
N SER A 5 -30.21 -18.56 26.38
CA SER A 5 -30.90 -17.74 27.37
C SER A 5 -31.31 -16.42 26.74
N GLU A 6 -32.53 -15.97 27.00
CA GLU A 6 -33.02 -14.68 26.51
C GLU A 6 -32.07 -13.56 26.93
N PRO A 7 -31.58 -12.70 26.00
CA PRO A 7 -30.72 -11.59 26.34
C PRO A 7 -31.29 -10.69 27.44
N SER A 8 -30.42 -10.22 28.33
CA SER A 8 -30.82 -9.52 29.55
C SER A 8 -31.64 -8.25 29.27
N TYR A 9 -31.32 -7.53 28.19
CA TYR A 9 -31.97 -6.26 27.84
C TYR A 9 -33.44 -6.41 27.42
N LEU A 10 -33.88 -7.61 27.00
CA LEU A 10 -35.27 -7.83 26.57
C LEU A 10 -36.26 -7.74 27.74
N ALA A 11 -35.84 -8.13 28.94
CA ALA A 11 -36.64 -7.95 30.16
C ALA A 11 -36.83 -6.45 30.47
N LEU A 12 -35.80 -5.63 30.29
CA LEU A 12 -35.86 -4.17 30.50
C LEU A 12 -36.69 -3.47 29.43
N TYR A 13 -36.65 -3.95 28.19
CA TYR A 13 -37.50 -3.43 27.12
C TYR A 13 -38.98 -3.69 27.42
N ARG A 14 -39.34 -4.92 27.82
CA ARG A 14 -40.73 -5.28 28.18
C ARG A 14 -41.28 -4.48 29.36
N SER A 15 -40.46 -4.11 30.34
CA SER A 15 -40.88 -3.29 31.48
C SER A 15 -40.91 -1.78 31.18
N GLY A 16 -40.48 -1.35 29.99
CA GLY A 16 -40.34 0.07 29.63
C GLY A 16 -39.15 0.79 30.30
N GLU A 17 -38.34 0.07 31.09
CA GLU A 17 -37.21 0.63 31.81
C GLU A 17 -36.06 1.01 30.85
N LEU A 18 -35.88 0.26 29.76
CA LEU A 18 -34.82 0.52 28.79
C LEU A 18 -34.99 1.90 28.12
N GLN A 19 -36.22 2.26 27.75
CA GLN A 19 -36.57 3.55 27.15
C GLN A 19 -36.37 4.70 28.14
N LYS A 20 -36.75 4.52 29.41
CA LYS A 20 -36.50 5.52 30.47
C LYS A 20 -35.01 5.79 30.65
N ARG A 21 -34.19 4.74 30.62
CA ARG A 21 -32.73 4.88 30.68
C ARG A 21 -32.18 5.59 29.45
N ALA A 22 -32.61 5.23 28.24
CA ALA A 22 -32.21 5.90 27.01
C ALA A 22 -32.42 7.43 27.06
N ALA A 23 -33.59 7.86 27.55
CA ALA A 23 -33.89 9.27 27.76
C ALA A 23 -32.94 9.93 28.79
N ARG A 24 -32.70 9.26 29.93
CA ARG A 24 -31.81 9.76 30.99
C ARG A 24 -30.35 9.90 30.54
N VAL A 25 -29.85 8.96 29.74
CA VAL A 25 -28.44 8.94 29.33
C VAL A 25 -28.16 9.99 28.25
N THR A 26 -29.15 10.34 27.43
CA THR A 26 -29.02 11.42 26.43
C THR A 26 -28.79 12.78 27.10
N ALA A 27 -29.45 13.05 28.24
CA ALA A 27 -29.22 14.25 29.05
C ALA A 27 -27.78 14.32 29.61
N MET A 28 -27.10 13.19 29.81
CA MET A 28 -25.69 13.18 30.23
C MET A 28 -24.74 13.75 29.17
N LEU A 29 -25.19 13.95 27.93
CA LEU A 29 -24.39 14.55 26.87
C LEU A 29 -24.32 16.09 26.96
N GLU A 30 -25.28 16.75 27.60
CA GLU A 30 -25.31 18.22 27.78
C GLU A 30 -24.19 18.69 28.73
N CYS A 31 -23.84 17.86 29.70
CA CYS A 31 -22.66 18.02 30.55
C CYS A 31 -21.97 16.66 30.64
N CYS A 32 -21.05 16.37 29.71
CA CYS A 32 -20.52 15.03 29.50
C CYS A 32 -19.78 14.44 30.71
N ARG A 33 -20.46 13.51 31.42
CA ARG A 33 -19.93 12.69 32.54
C ARG A 33 -19.94 11.18 32.26
N VAL A 34 -19.96 10.82 30.98
CA VAL A 34 -20.13 9.43 30.51
C VAL A 34 -18.97 8.50 30.90
N CYS A 35 -17.77 9.04 31.09
CA CYS A 35 -16.60 8.27 31.50
C CYS A 35 -15.81 9.01 32.58
N PRO A 36 -14.81 8.37 33.24
CA PRO A 36 -14.10 8.98 34.37
C PRO A 36 -13.34 10.27 34.04
N ARG A 37 -13.19 10.61 32.74
CA ARG A 37 -12.59 11.90 32.32
C ARG A 37 -13.39 13.13 32.76
N ASP A 38 -14.69 12.98 33.08
CA ASP A 38 -15.59 14.08 33.50
C ASP A 38 -15.33 15.42 32.79
N CYS A 39 -15.31 15.41 31.44
CA CYS A 39 -14.90 16.58 30.67
C CYS A 39 -15.93 17.72 30.68
N ARG A 40 -17.17 17.45 31.13
CA ARG A 40 -18.28 18.42 31.28
C ARG A 40 -18.63 19.25 30.04
N VAL A 41 -18.10 18.89 28.87
CA VAL A 41 -18.47 19.53 27.61
C VAL A 41 -19.89 19.17 27.20
N ASP A 42 -20.52 20.08 26.48
CA ASP A 42 -21.84 19.86 25.89
C ASP A 42 -21.69 19.21 24.50
N ARG A 43 -21.85 17.89 24.45
CA ARG A 43 -21.77 17.10 23.21
C ARG A 43 -22.97 17.32 22.29
N THR A 44 -24.08 17.85 22.80
CA THR A 44 -25.29 18.12 22.01
C THR A 44 -25.14 19.37 21.15
N ARG A 45 -24.30 20.32 21.58
CA ARG A 45 -23.97 21.57 20.85
C ARG A 45 -22.71 21.45 19.98
N GLY A 46 -22.40 20.25 19.50
CA GLY A 46 -21.27 20.00 18.60
C GLY A 46 -19.88 20.01 19.25
N LYS A 47 -19.76 20.18 20.57
CA LYS A 47 -18.46 20.03 21.26
C LYS A 47 -18.10 18.55 21.37
N ARG A 48 -16.80 18.26 21.38
CA ARG A 48 -16.26 16.89 21.49
C ARG A 48 -15.62 16.70 22.86
N GLY A 49 -15.78 15.51 23.44
CA GLY A 49 -15.16 15.16 24.73
C GLY A 49 -13.65 14.97 24.62
N TYR A 50 -12.99 14.62 25.74
CA TYR A 50 -11.57 14.21 25.73
C TYR A 50 -11.30 13.06 24.75
N CYS A 51 -12.26 12.13 24.66
CA CYS A 51 -12.29 11.05 23.69
C CYS A 51 -12.57 11.52 22.26
N ARG A 52 -12.60 12.81 21.92
CA ARG A 52 -12.85 13.33 20.56
C ARG A 52 -14.20 12.97 19.93
N THR A 53 -15.13 12.40 20.71
CA THR A 53 -16.48 12.03 20.22
C THR A 53 -17.52 13.11 20.56
N GLY A 54 -18.41 13.40 19.59
CA GLY A 54 -19.49 14.38 19.66
C GLY A 54 -20.84 13.77 20.05
N ARG A 55 -21.96 14.32 19.54
CA ARG A 55 -23.33 13.85 19.82
C ARG A 55 -23.56 12.40 19.36
N TYR A 56 -22.95 12.01 18.26
CA TYR A 56 -23.13 10.72 17.64
C TYR A 56 -21.91 9.83 17.87
N ALA A 57 -22.11 8.52 17.76
CA ALA A 57 -21.01 7.57 17.82
C ALA A 57 -20.27 7.60 16.49
N SER A 58 -19.00 7.25 16.48
CA SER A 58 -18.29 6.97 15.23
C SER A 58 -17.90 5.50 15.21
N VAL A 59 -18.11 4.85 14.07
CA VAL A 59 -17.87 3.41 13.88
C VAL A 59 -16.80 3.24 12.81
N ALA A 60 -15.73 2.53 13.17
CA ALA A 60 -14.58 2.26 12.31
C ALA A 60 -14.78 1.01 11.45
N SER A 61 -15.37 -0.02 12.04
CA SER A 61 -15.62 -1.29 11.34
C SER A 61 -16.79 -2.05 11.96
N ILE A 62 -17.40 -2.89 11.12
CA ILE A 62 -18.45 -3.82 11.50
C ILE A 62 -18.28 -5.14 10.77
N GLY A 63 -18.43 -6.26 11.48
CA GLY A 63 -18.52 -7.57 10.86
C GLY A 63 -18.34 -8.74 11.83
N PRO A 64 -18.57 -9.98 11.37
CA PRO A 64 -18.26 -11.17 12.14
C PRO A 64 -16.74 -11.28 12.35
N HIS A 65 -16.31 -11.24 13.62
CA HIS A 65 -14.91 -11.35 14.00
C HIS A 65 -14.61 -12.73 14.59
N PHE A 66 -13.56 -13.37 14.09
CA PHE A 66 -13.14 -14.72 14.49
C PHE A 66 -11.84 -14.76 15.29
N GLY A 67 -11.21 -13.61 15.52
CA GLY A 67 -10.00 -13.46 16.34
C GLY A 67 -10.25 -12.96 17.77
N GLU A 68 -11.50 -12.95 18.23
CA GLU A 68 -11.83 -12.64 19.64
C GLU A 68 -11.54 -13.83 20.55
N GLU A 69 -11.77 -13.64 21.85
CA GLU A 69 -11.65 -14.70 22.85
C GLU A 69 -12.50 -15.92 22.50
N ALA A 70 -11.94 -17.12 22.67
CA ALA A 70 -12.56 -18.37 22.23
C ALA A 70 -14.03 -18.56 22.70
N PRO A 71 -14.41 -18.19 23.94
CA PRO A 71 -15.81 -18.25 24.38
C PRO A 71 -16.75 -17.32 23.59
N LEU A 72 -16.26 -16.24 22.98
CA LEU A 72 -17.10 -15.25 22.28
C LEU A 72 -17.30 -15.57 20.80
N VAL A 73 -16.33 -16.21 20.15
CA VAL A 73 -16.32 -16.42 18.70
C VAL A 73 -17.29 -17.54 18.28
N GLY A 74 -17.33 -18.63 19.04
CA GLY A 74 -18.11 -19.82 18.68
C GLY A 74 -17.85 -20.27 17.22
N PHE A 75 -18.91 -20.68 16.53
CA PHE A 75 -18.84 -21.10 15.11
C PHE A 75 -19.25 -20.02 14.11
N GLY A 76 -19.94 -18.97 14.58
CA GLY A 76 -20.63 -17.95 13.76
C GLY A 76 -19.96 -16.58 13.84
N GLY A 77 -18.88 -16.46 14.62
CA GLY A 77 -18.20 -15.20 14.87
C GLY A 77 -18.84 -14.41 16.01
N SER A 78 -18.03 -13.54 16.60
CA SER A 78 -18.49 -12.47 17.48
C SER A 78 -18.84 -11.27 16.60
N GLY A 79 -20.08 -10.76 16.66
CA GLY A 79 -20.52 -9.68 15.80
C GLY A 79 -19.94 -8.35 16.28
N THR A 80 -18.81 -7.93 15.72
CA THR A 80 -18.08 -6.77 16.23
C THR A 80 -18.60 -5.47 15.63
N ILE A 81 -18.88 -4.49 16.51
CA ILE A 81 -19.03 -3.07 16.17
C ILE A 81 -17.88 -2.34 16.86
N PHE A 82 -16.92 -1.85 16.07
CA PHE A 82 -15.74 -1.17 16.59
C PHE A 82 -15.95 0.33 16.58
N PHE A 83 -16.11 0.94 17.76
CA PHE A 83 -16.26 2.38 17.88
C PHE A 83 -14.92 3.11 17.76
N SER A 84 -14.94 4.19 16.99
CA SER A 84 -13.80 5.07 16.81
C SER A 84 -13.54 5.91 18.06
N SER A 85 -12.27 6.28 18.20
CA SER A 85 -11.72 6.95 19.36
C SER A 85 -11.77 6.14 20.66
N CYS A 86 -11.13 6.63 21.72
CA CYS A 86 -11.08 5.99 23.03
C CYS A 86 -10.94 7.04 24.14
N ASN A 87 -11.49 6.78 25.33
CA ASN A 87 -11.33 7.66 26.49
C ASN A 87 -9.97 7.50 27.22
N LEU A 88 -9.24 6.41 26.95
CA LEU A 88 -7.91 6.15 27.51
C LEU A 88 -6.76 6.72 26.69
N LEU A 89 -6.85 6.66 25.34
CA LEU A 89 -5.80 7.15 24.43
C LEU A 89 -4.39 6.65 24.80
N CYS A 90 -4.24 5.35 25.04
CA CYS A 90 -2.97 4.74 25.41
C CYS A 90 -1.86 5.01 24.37
N THR A 91 -0.65 5.31 24.84
CA THR A 91 0.55 5.53 24.00
C THR A 91 1.04 4.29 23.27
N PHE A 92 0.59 3.10 23.69
CA PHE A 92 0.89 1.79 23.13
C PHE A 92 -0.34 1.14 22.47
N CYS A 93 -1.32 1.95 22.05
CA CYS A 93 -2.54 1.45 21.44
C CYS A 93 -2.23 0.79 20.08
N GLN A 94 -2.46 -0.52 19.97
CA GLN A 94 -2.30 -1.27 18.71
C GLN A 94 -3.30 -0.86 17.63
N ASN A 95 -4.41 -0.23 18.04
CA ASN A 95 -5.44 0.32 17.17
C ASN A 95 -5.41 1.86 17.17
N TYR A 96 -4.23 2.48 17.27
CA TYR A 96 -4.11 3.94 17.43
C TYR A 96 -4.75 4.74 16.29
N GLU A 97 -4.79 4.21 15.06
CA GLU A 97 -5.42 4.87 13.92
C GLU A 97 -6.92 5.10 14.19
N ILE A 98 -7.61 4.05 14.64
CA ILE A 98 -9.01 4.10 15.05
C ILE A 98 -9.18 4.88 16.36
N SER A 99 -8.41 4.55 17.40
CA SER A 99 -8.62 5.04 18.76
C SER A 99 -8.05 6.43 19.04
N HIS A 100 -7.04 6.89 18.30
CA HIS A 100 -6.51 8.26 18.41
C HIS A 100 -6.98 9.14 17.26
N PHE A 101 -6.92 8.68 16.01
CA PHE A 101 -7.22 9.55 14.86
C PHE A 101 -8.71 9.59 14.49
N ASN A 102 -9.56 8.90 15.26
CA ASN A 102 -11.00 8.88 15.06
C ASN A 102 -11.35 8.43 13.62
N GLU A 103 -10.62 7.43 13.12
CA GLU A 103 -10.91 6.78 11.84
C GLU A 103 -12.25 6.05 11.92
N GLY A 104 -13.13 6.31 10.96
CA GLY A 104 -14.50 5.80 10.93
C GLY A 104 -15.49 6.85 10.46
N ALA A 105 -16.77 6.47 10.40
CA ALA A 105 -17.86 7.36 10.05
C ALA A 105 -18.70 7.68 11.28
N GLU A 106 -19.21 8.91 11.39
CA GLU A 106 -20.20 9.25 12.42
C GLU A 106 -21.54 8.63 12.04
N VAL A 107 -22.21 7.96 13.00
CA VAL A 107 -23.43 7.19 12.76
C VAL A 107 -24.59 7.68 13.63
N GLN A 108 -25.74 7.80 13.00
CA GLN A 108 -27.01 8.07 13.64
C GLN A 108 -27.53 6.84 14.40
N PRO A 109 -28.43 7.00 15.38
CA PRO A 109 -28.97 5.86 16.14
C PRO A 109 -29.60 4.77 15.26
N HIS A 110 -30.31 5.12 14.19
CA HIS A 110 -30.92 4.15 13.28
C HIS A 110 -29.89 3.37 12.45
N GLU A 111 -28.78 4.00 12.06
CA GLU A 111 -27.68 3.31 11.37
C GLU A 111 -27.01 2.29 12.31
N LEU A 112 -26.89 2.64 13.60
CA LEU A 112 -26.38 1.70 14.61
C LEU A 112 -27.34 0.52 14.83
N VAL A 113 -28.66 0.73 14.70
CA VAL A 113 -29.66 -0.35 14.71
C VAL A 113 -29.46 -1.28 13.51
N ASP A 114 -29.35 -0.73 12.30
CA ASP A 114 -29.15 -1.52 11.08
C ASP A 114 -27.88 -2.38 11.16
N MET A 115 -26.82 -1.82 11.75
CA MET A 115 -25.58 -2.51 12.06
C MET A 115 -25.80 -3.71 12.99
N MET A 116 -26.48 -3.53 14.11
CA MET A 116 -26.78 -4.61 15.05
C MET A 116 -27.62 -5.73 14.39
N LEU A 117 -28.68 -5.35 13.66
CA LEU A 117 -29.56 -6.30 12.97
C LEU A 117 -28.85 -7.04 11.83
N ARG A 118 -27.89 -6.39 11.16
CA ARG A 118 -27.06 -7.03 10.13
C ARG A 118 -26.20 -8.15 10.71
N LEU A 119 -25.61 -7.94 11.89
CA LEU A 119 -24.80 -8.95 12.57
C LEU A 119 -25.64 -10.13 13.05
N GLU A 120 -26.89 -9.88 13.47
CA GLU A 120 -27.85 -10.94 13.76
C GLU A 120 -28.21 -11.76 12.52
N ARG A 121 -28.55 -11.10 11.41
CA ARG A 121 -28.81 -11.79 10.13
C ARG A 121 -27.60 -12.57 9.61
N ALA A 122 -26.38 -12.14 9.96
CA ALA A 122 -25.15 -12.84 9.63
C ALA A 122 -24.90 -14.10 10.47
N GLY A 123 -25.73 -14.39 11.48
CA GLY A 123 -25.60 -15.58 12.34
C GLY A 123 -24.51 -15.46 13.41
N CYS A 124 -24.15 -14.24 13.80
CA CYS A 124 -23.21 -14.01 14.91
C CYS A 124 -23.80 -14.51 16.24
N HIS A 125 -22.94 -14.88 17.20
CA HIS A 125 -23.41 -15.38 18.52
C HIS A 125 -23.74 -14.25 19.50
N ASN A 126 -23.20 -13.07 19.28
CA ASN A 126 -23.31 -11.89 20.14
C ASN A 126 -23.06 -10.62 19.32
N ILE A 127 -23.41 -9.47 19.90
CA ILE A 127 -22.95 -8.16 19.45
C ILE A 127 -21.85 -7.68 20.39
N ASN A 128 -20.61 -7.65 19.89
CA ASN A 128 -19.43 -7.19 20.60
C ASN A 128 -19.15 -5.73 20.31
N LEU A 129 -19.49 -4.91 21.30
CA LEU A 129 -19.33 -3.47 21.31
C LEU A 129 -17.90 -3.17 21.79
N VAL A 130 -17.02 -2.78 20.86
CA VAL A 130 -15.58 -2.58 21.13
C VAL A 130 -15.28 -1.09 21.33
N THR A 131 -14.64 -0.78 22.46
CA THR A 131 -14.45 0.59 22.98
C THR A 131 -15.76 1.37 23.22
N PRO A 132 -16.76 0.80 23.91
CA PRO A 132 -18.09 1.41 24.05
C PRO A 132 -18.16 2.51 25.12
N SER A 133 -17.15 2.65 25.99
CA SER A 133 -17.19 3.47 27.22
C SER A 133 -17.65 4.90 27.01
N HIS A 134 -17.22 5.56 25.93
CA HIS A 134 -17.57 6.95 25.64
C HIS A 134 -18.81 7.11 24.77
N VAL A 135 -19.43 6.01 24.33
CA VAL A 135 -20.62 5.98 23.45
C VAL A 135 -21.81 5.23 24.05
N VAL A 136 -21.79 4.94 25.35
CA VAL A 136 -22.93 4.35 26.07
C VAL A 136 -24.27 5.06 25.83
N PRO A 137 -24.35 6.42 25.83
CA PRO A 137 -25.60 7.12 25.51
C PRO A 137 -26.19 6.71 24.16
N GLN A 138 -25.35 6.65 23.12
CA GLN A 138 -25.75 6.31 21.75
C GLN A 138 -26.17 4.85 21.63
N ILE A 139 -25.48 3.94 22.35
CA ILE A 139 -25.86 2.53 22.42
C ILE A 139 -27.26 2.38 23.06
N LEU A 140 -27.49 3.04 24.21
CA LEU A 140 -28.78 2.96 24.91
C LEU A 140 -29.91 3.67 24.15
N GLU A 141 -29.60 4.70 23.36
CA GLU A 141 -30.53 5.35 22.44
C GLU A 141 -30.96 4.42 21.30
N ALA A 142 -30.02 3.68 20.71
CA ALA A 142 -30.29 2.76 19.60
C ALA A 142 -30.96 1.44 20.04
N LEU A 143 -30.68 0.95 21.26
CA LEU A 143 -31.06 -0.41 21.64
C LEU A 143 -32.58 -0.68 21.64
N PRO A 144 -33.47 0.19 22.16
CA PRO A 144 -34.92 -0.03 22.08
C PRO A 144 -35.41 -0.21 20.63
N LEU A 145 -34.88 0.61 19.71
CA LEU A 145 -35.20 0.55 18.28
C LEU A 145 -34.69 -0.75 17.66
N ALA A 146 -33.51 -1.22 18.08
CA ALA A 146 -32.98 -2.50 17.62
C ALA A 146 -33.83 -3.68 18.12
N VAL A 147 -34.33 -3.63 19.36
CA VAL A 147 -35.25 -4.66 19.88
C VAL A 147 -36.53 -4.75 19.06
N GLU A 148 -37.11 -3.59 18.71
CA GLU A 148 -38.28 -3.47 17.84
C GLU A 148 -38.00 -4.05 16.44
N GLY A 149 -36.81 -3.76 15.90
CA GLY A 149 -36.34 -4.33 14.63
C GLY A 149 -35.98 -5.82 14.67
N GLY A 150 -36.12 -6.47 15.83
CA GLY A 150 -35.94 -7.92 15.97
C GLY A 150 -34.63 -8.37 16.62
N LEU A 151 -33.85 -7.48 17.25
CA LEU A 151 -32.57 -7.85 17.86
C LEU A 151 -32.74 -8.83 19.04
N ARG A 152 -32.14 -10.02 18.96
CA ARG A 152 -32.18 -11.08 19.99
C ARG A 152 -30.81 -11.66 20.35
N LEU A 153 -29.71 -11.06 19.90
CA LEU A 153 -28.36 -11.49 20.27
C LEU A 153 -27.88 -10.89 21.61
N PRO A 154 -27.13 -11.64 22.43
CA PRO A 154 -26.52 -11.12 23.65
C PRO A 154 -25.50 -10.03 23.35
N LEU A 155 -25.36 -9.06 24.27
CA LEU A 155 -24.42 -7.95 24.15
C LEU A 155 -23.12 -8.23 24.93
N VAL A 156 -21.99 -8.06 24.25
CA VAL A 156 -20.64 -8.09 24.83
C VAL A 156 -20.09 -6.67 24.92
N TYR A 157 -19.64 -6.27 26.11
CA TYR A 157 -19.06 -4.96 26.38
C TYR A 157 -17.53 -5.07 26.52
N ASN A 158 -16.82 -4.78 25.43
CA ASN A 158 -15.36 -4.93 25.30
C ASN A 158 -14.67 -3.57 25.52
N THR A 159 -14.13 -3.36 26.71
CA THR A 159 -13.70 -2.05 27.21
C THR A 159 -12.24 -2.06 27.68
N GLY A 160 -11.61 -0.88 27.69
CA GLY A 160 -10.30 -0.67 28.32
C GLY A 160 -10.33 -0.65 29.86
N GLY A 161 -11.48 -0.88 30.49
CA GLY A 161 -11.66 -0.92 31.95
C GLY A 161 -11.74 0.45 32.63
N TYR A 162 -11.60 1.55 31.88
CA TYR A 162 -11.69 2.91 32.41
C TYR A 162 -13.11 3.46 32.28
N ASP A 163 -14.04 2.83 32.98
CA ASP A 163 -15.48 3.11 32.91
C ASP A 163 -15.98 3.84 34.15
N CYS A 164 -17.03 4.65 33.97
CA CYS A 164 -17.68 5.37 35.06
C CYS A 164 -18.73 4.46 35.72
N VAL A 165 -18.68 4.28 37.04
CA VAL A 165 -19.57 3.37 37.77
C VAL A 165 -21.03 3.80 37.62
N GLU A 166 -21.30 5.10 37.64
CA GLU A 166 -22.63 5.68 37.43
C GLU A 166 -23.19 5.31 36.04
N THR A 167 -22.32 5.32 35.02
CA THR A 167 -22.70 4.90 33.66
C THR A 167 -22.88 3.39 33.57
N LEU A 168 -22.03 2.59 34.21
CA LEU A 168 -22.19 1.13 34.27
C LEU A 168 -23.49 0.71 34.96
N LYS A 169 -23.94 1.43 36.00
CA LYS A 169 -25.23 1.18 36.65
C LYS A 169 -26.42 1.31 35.69
N LEU A 170 -26.32 2.16 34.66
CA LEU A 170 -27.35 2.28 33.61
C LEU A 170 -27.38 1.06 32.69
N LEU A 171 -26.25 0.36 32.55
CA LEU A 171 -26.11 -0.87 31.78
C LEU A 171 -26.53 -2.13 32.55
N ARG A 172 -26.97 -2.01 33.81
CA ARG A 172 -27.40 -3.15 34.63
C ARG A 172 -28.58 -3.87 33.98
N GLY A 173 -28.38 -5.12 33.58
CA GLY A 173 -29.37 -5.91 32.84
C GLY A 173 -29.45 -5.56 31.36
N VAL A 174 -28.54 -4.74 30.82
CA VAL A 174 -28.41 -4.47 29.39
C VAL A 174 -27.32 -5.34 28.77
N VAL A 175 -26.16 -5.41 29.42
CA VAL A 175 -25.00 -6.19 28.96
C VAL A 175 -25.06 -7.60 29.54
N ASP A 176 -24.82 -8.61 28.71
CA ASP A 176 -24.77 -10.01 29.12
C ASP A 176 -23.35 -10.42 29.51
N ILE A 177 -22.35 -9.95 28.75
CA ILE A 177 -20.95 -10.32 28.93
C ILE A 177 -20.08 -9.07 29.01
N TYR A 178 -19.30 -8.95 30.08
CA TYR A 178 -18.29 -7.89 30.21
C TYR A 178 -16.91 -8.44 29.88
N MET A 179 -16.16 -7.71 29.06
CA MET A 179 -14.77 -8.03 28.72
C MET A 179 -13.85 -6.83 28.92
N PRO A 180 -13.50 -6.49 30.18
CA PRO A 180 -12.60 -5.37 30.46
C PRO A 180 -11.13 -5.77 30.35
N ASP A 181 -10.33 -4.86 29.79
CA ASP A 181 -8.87 -4.91 29.89
C ASP A 181 -8.42 -4.25 31.19
N PHE A 182 -7.83 -5.02 32.12
CA PHE A 182 -7.17 -4.44 33.28
C PHE A 182 -5.68 -4.21 32.95
N LYS A 183 -5.32 -2.95 32.67
CA LYS A 183 -4.02 -2.57 32.09
C LYS A 183 -2.94 -2.24 33.11
N PHE A 184 -3.27 -1.53 34.20
CA PHE A 184 -2.29 -0.96 35.14
C PHE A 184 -2.76 -1.05 36.58
N TRP A 185 -1.87 -1.52 37.46
CA TRP A 185 -1.99 -1.39 38.90
C TRP A 185 -1.38 -0.10 39.45
N ASP A 186 -0.26 0.34 38.85
CA ASP A 186 0.49 1.51 39.32
C ASP A 186 -0.07 2.83 38.74
N PRO A 187 -0.43 3.82 39.59
CA PRO A 187 -0.86 5.15 39.15
C PRO A 187 0.19 5.89 38.32
N GLY A 188 1.48 5.68 38.60
CA GLY A 188 2.59 6.31 37.86
C GLY A 188 2.65 5.84 36.41
N ALA A 189 2.59 4.53 36.18
CA ALA A 189 2.49 3.91 34.86
C ALA A 189 1.24 4.41 34.13
N ALA A 190 0.08 4.41 34.77
CA ALA A 190 -1.16 4.88 34.14
C ALA A 190 -1.12 6.38 33.77
N LYS A 191 -0.47 7.21 34.60
CA LYS A 191 -0.21 8.62 34.26
C LYS A 191 0.66 8.73 33.00
N VAL A 192 1.75 7.98 32.92
CA VAL A 192 2.65 8.09 31.76
C VAL A 192 2.02 7.54 30.49
N PHE A 193 1.40 6.35 30.55
CA PHE A 193 1.01 5.65 29.33
C PHE A 193 -0.39 5.97 28.83
N CYS A 194 -1.29 6.50 29.67
CA CYS A 194 -2.64 6.91 29.26
C CYS A 194 -3.11 8.24 29.87
N ASN A 195 -2.21 9.00 30.52
CA ASN A 195 -2.54 10.27 31.17
C ASN A 195 -3.75 10.15 32.12
N ALA A 196 -3.85 9.04 32.84
CA ALA A 196 -4.97 8.72 33.74
C ALA A 196 -4.43 8.11 35.04
N PRO A 197 -3.88 8.93 35.96
CA PRO A 197 -3.30 8.42 37.22
C PRO A 197 -4.33 7.67 38.08
N ASP A 198 -5.61 8.02 37.99
CA ASP A 198 -6.71 7.38 38.71
C ASP A 198 -7.21 6.08 38.04
N TYR A 199 -6.61 5.66 36.92
CA TYR A 199 -7.01 4.44 36.21
C TYR A 199 -7.10 3.20 37.11
N PRO A 200 -6.11 2.86 37.98
CA PRO A 200 -6.18 1.63 38.75
C PRO A 200 -7.41 1.59 39.68
N ASP A 201 -7.74 2.72 40.32
CA ASP A 201 -8.91 2.83 41.18
C ASP A 201 -10.22 2.72 40.39
N ARG A 202 -10.29 3.44 39.25
CA ARG A 202 -11.45 3.39 38.36
C ARG A 202 -11.67 2.00 37.78
N ALA A 203 -10.61 1.32 37.35
CA ALA A 203 -10.68 -0.03 36.82
C ALA A 203 -11.13 -1.04 37.87
N ARG A 204 -10.60 -1.00 39.10
CA ARG A 204 -11.08 -1.86 40.19
C ARG A 204 -12.56 -1.65 40.49
N ALA A 205 -12.99 -0.39 40.60
CA ALA A 205 -14.39 -0.06 40.85
C ALA A 205 -15.32 -0.52 39.70
N ALA A 206 -14.89 -0.30 38.45
CA ALA A 206 -15.61 -0.72 37.26
C ALA A 206 -15.74 -2.25 37.18
N ILE A 207 -14.66 -3.00 37.39
CA ILE A 207 -14.67 -4.47 37.36
C ILE A 207 -15.55 -5.04 38.47
N ARG A 208 -15.52 -4.47 39.70
CA ARG A 208 -16.45 -4.88 40.78
C ARG A 208 -17.91 -4.65 40.37
N GLU A 209 -18.23 -3.49 39.80
CA GLU A 209 -19.60 -3.22 39.32
C GLU A 209 -20.00 -4.17 38.19
N MET A 210 -19.13 -4.39 37.19
CA MET A 210 -19.39 -5.33 36.10
C MET A 210 -19.65 -6.75 36.63
N HIS A 211 -18.79 -7.27 37.50
CA HIS A 211 -18.98 -8.59 38.13
C HIS A 211 -20.27 -8.64 38.95
N SER A 212 -20.60 -7.60 39.71
CA SER A 212 -21.86 -7.55 40.47
C SER A 212 -23.11 -7.65 39.59
N GLN A 213 -23.02 -7.27 38.30
CA GLN A 213 -24.13 -7.34 37.37
C GLN A 213 -24.29 -8.71 36.70
N VAL A 214 -23.18 -9.39 36.38
CA VAL A 214 -23.22 -10.59 35.52
C VAL A 214 -22.62 -11.85 36.16
N GLY A 215 -21.84 -11.71 37.24
CA GLY A 215 -21.12 -12.80 37.90
C GLY A 215 -19.96 -13.35 37.06
N ASP A 216 -19.50 -14.55 37.42
CA ASP A 216 -18.44 -15.26 36.71
C ASP A 216 -18.90 -15.77 35.35
N LEU A 217 -17.94 -15.99 34.43
CA LEU A 217 -18.24 -16.40 33.06
C LEU A 217 -18.90 -17.79 32.99
N VAL A 218 -20.12 -17.82 32.46
CA VAL A 218 -20.89 -19.02 32.17
C VAL A 218 -20.92 -19.25 30.66
N THR A 219 -20.60 -20.48 30.25
CA THR A 219 -20.65 -20.92 28.85
C THR A 219 -21.74 -21.95 28.64
N ASP A 220 -22.32 -22.01 27.44
CA ASP A 220 -23.26 -23.05 27.03
C ASP A 220 -22.55 -24.41 26.83
N SER A 221 -23.33 -25.43 26.48
CA SER A 221 -22.83 -26.78 26.17
C SER A 221 -21.82 -26.85 25.01
N ARG A 222 -21.73 -25.81 24.18
CA ARG A 222 -20.79 -25.69 23.05
C ARG A 222 -19.57 -24.85 23.41
N GLY A 223 -19.47 -24.37 24.66
CA GLY A 223 -18.37 -23.52 25.13
C GLY A 223 -18.51 -22.05 24.74
N VAL A 224 -19.67 -21.61 24.23
CA VAL A 224 -19.94 -20.21 23.89
C VAL A 224 -20.39 -19.47 25.15
N ALA A 225 -19.80 -18.32 25.44
CA ALA A 225 -20.17 -17.48 26.56
C ALA A 225 -21.61 -17.00 26.43
N VAL A 226 -22.34 -17.10 27.52
CA VAL A 226 -23.75 -16.73 27.60
C VAL A 226 -23.92 -15.51 28.51
N LYS A 227 -23.20 -15.50 29.64
CA LYS A 227 -23.25 -14.43 30.63
C LYS A 227 -21.96 -14.42 31.46
N GLY A 228 -21.57 -13.26 31.98
CA GLY A 228 -20.52 -13.16 32.99
C GLY A 228 -19.34 -12.29 32.56
N ILE A 229 -18.29 -12.24 33.38
CA ILE A 229 -17.11 -11.41 33.14
C ILE A 229 -15.88 -12.22 32.70
N LEU A 230 -15.20 -11.74 31.66
CA LEU A 230 -13.90 -12.23 31.18
C LEU A 230 -12.89 -11.10 31.20
N VAL A 231 -11.96 -11.10 32.16
CA VAL A 231 -10.97 -10.02 32.28
C VAL A 231 -9.76 -10.31 31.40
N ARG A 232 -9.32 -9.34 30.62
CA ARG A 232 -8.07 -9.44 29.84
C ARG A 232 -6.96 -8.66 30.50
N HIS A 233 -5.76 -9.21 30.47
CA HIS A 233 -4.56 -8.55 30.99
C HIS A 233 -3.42 -8.68 29.98
N LEU A 234 -2.96 -7.53 29.47
CA LEU A 234 -1.83 -7.47 28.54
C LEU A 234 -0.53 -7.43 29.34
N VAL A 235 0.34 -8.42 29.16
CA VAL A 235 1.66 -8.43 29.80
C VAL A 235 2.56 -7.43 29.07
N MET A 236 3.13 -6.48 29.80
CA MET A 236 4.07 -5.49 29.27
C MET A 236 5.50 -5.72 29.80
N PRO A 237 6.52 -5.20 29.09
CA PRO A 237 7.91 -5.28 29.53
C PRO A 237 8.12 -4.79 30.97
N GLU A 238 9.07 -5.42 31.67
CA GLU A 238 9.51 -5.03 33.01
C GLU A 238 8.39 -5.02 34.06
N ASP A 239 7.30 -5.76 33.82
CA ASP A 239 6.13 -5.80 34.70
C ASP A 239 5.52 -4.41 34.96
N THR A 240 5.64 -3.52 33.97
CA THR A 240 5.14 -2.14 34.01
C THR A 240 3.64 -2.05 34.35
N CYS A 241 2.89 -3.13 34.16
CA CYS A 241 1.47 -3.22 34.46
C CYS A 241 1.13 -3.56 35.91
N GLY A 242 2.04 -4.18 36.67
CA GLY A 242 1.72 -4.79 37.97
C GLY A 242 0.84 -6.04 37.83
N THR A 243 1.34 -7.06 37.11
CA THR A 243 0.54 -8.27 36.83
C THR A 243 0.18 -9.03 38.11
N ALA A 244 1.08 -9.10 39.10
CA ALA A 244 0.84 -9.90 40.32
C ALA A 244 -0.34 -9.35 41.13
N GLU A 245 -0.37 -8.04 41.28
CA GLU A 245 -1.35 -7.31 42.06
C GLU A 245 -2.72 -7.34 41.40
N ILE A 246 -2.77 -7.21 40.07
CA ILE A 246 -4.00 -7.40 39.29
C ILE A 246 -4.55 -8.82 39.49
N MET A 247 -3.72 -9.85 39.39
CA MET A 247 -4.18 -11.24 39.60
C MET A 247 -4.65 -11.48 41.02
N SER A 248 -3.96 -10.90 42.02
CA SER A 248 -4.37 -10.97 43.42
C SER A 248 -5.75 -10.35 43.61
N PHE A 249 -5.97 -9.14 43.10
CA PHE A 249 -7.26 -8.45 43.16
C PHE A 249 -8.39 -9.28 42.54
N LEU A 250 -8.17 -9.83 41.33
CA LEU A 250 -9.19 -10.64 40.66
C LEU A 250 -9.53 -11.90 41.47
N ALA A 251 -8.54 -12.55 42.07
CA ALA A 251 -8.75 -13.74 42.87
C ALA A 251 -9.40 -13.46 44.24
N SER A 252 -9.01 -12.37 44.92
CA SER A 252 -9.43 -12.09 46.29
C SER A 252 -10.69 -11.22 46.40
N GLU A 253 -10.92 -10.32 45.45
CA GLU A 253 -11.99 -9.32 45.54
C GLU A 253 -13.09 -9.47 44.50
N ILE A 254 -12.82 -10.13 43.37
CA ILE A 254 -13.82 -10.38 42.33
C ILE A 254 -14.40 -11.78 42.50
N SER A 255 -13.62 -12.79 42.17
CA SER A 255 -13.99 -14.18 42.38
C SER A 255 -12.78 -15.09 42.14
N PRO A 256 -12.62 -16.14 42.96
CA PRO A 256 -11.66 -17.19 42.68
C PRO A 256 -12.08 -18.03 41.46
N ASP A 257 -13.20 -17.78 40.78
CA ASP A 257 -13.55 -18.40 39.50
C ASP A 257 -13.56 -17.41 38.31
N THR A 258 -13.06 -16.19 38.54
CA THR A 258 -12.94 -15.16 37.49
C THR A 258 -12.17 -15.71 36.29
N SER A 259 -12.76 -15.63 35.11
CA SER A 259 -12.07 -16.01 33.87
C SER A 259 -11.12 -14.91 33.45
N VAL A 260 -9.84 -15.25 33.30
CA VAL A 260 -8.79 -14.29 32.90
C VAL A 260 -8.08 -14.78 31.64
N ASN A 261 -7.92 -13.88 30.66
CA ASN A 261 -6.98 -14.08 29.56
C ASN A 261 -5.71 -13.25 29.77
N ILE A 262 -4.58 -13.92 29.94
CA ILE A 262 -3.26 -13.27 29.94
C ILE A 262 -2.68 -13.27 28.53
N MET A 263 -2.55 -12.08 27.95
CA MET A 263 -2.11 -11.85 26.57
C MET A 263 -0.60 -11.61 26.51
N ASP A 264 0.10 -12.33 25.63
CA ASP A 264 1.52 -12.15 25.29
C ASP A 264 1.76 -11.28 24.04
N GLN A 265 0.69 -10.71 23.50
CA GLN A 265 0.65 -10.03 22.20
C GLN A 265 1.23 -8.60 22.22
N TYR A 266 1.90 -8.20 23.30
CA TYR A 266 2.47 -6.86 23.38
C TYR A 266 3.58 -6.67 22.34
N TYR A 267 3.44 -5.61 21.55
CA TYR A 267 4.49 -5.10 20.68
C TYR A 267 4.50 -3.57 20.71
N PRO A 268 5.68 -2.94 20.62
CA PRO A 268 5.79 -1.48 20.60
C PRO A 268 5.15 -0.94 19.33
N CYS A 269 4.19 -0.04 19.51
CA CYS A 269 3.45 0.64 18.45
C CYS A 269 3.10 2.06 18.89
N TYR A 270 2.72 2.91 17.94
CA TYR A 270 2.45 4.33 18.18
C TYR A 270 3.61 4.99 18.95
N ARG A 271 3.36 5.64 20.08
CA ARG A 271 4.38 6.34 20.88
C ARG A 271 5.13 5.41 21.84
N ALA A 272 4.78 4.13 21.93
CA ALA A 272 5.52 3.18 22.77
C ALA A 272 6.97 3.01 22.33
N CYS A 273 7.27 3.21 21.04
CA CYS A 273 8.61 3.18 20.49
C CYS A 273 9.53 4.28 21.06
N GLU A 274 8.95 5.35 21.61
CA GLU A 274 9.68 6.49 22.18
C GLU A 274 10.00 6.28 23.68
N ASP A 275 9.30 5.36 24.36
CA ASP A 275 9.50 5.10 25.79
C ASP A 275 10.41 3.89 26.02
N ARG A 276 11.58 4.12 26.62
CA ARG A 276 12.58 3.07 26.86
C ARG A 276 12.05 1.85 27.59
N ARG A 277 11.08 2.00 28.50
CA ARG A 277 10.54 0.89 29.31
C ARG A 277 9.73 -0.09 28.47
N ILE A 278 9.01 0.43 27.47
CA ILE A 278 8.02 -0.36 26.70
C ILE A 278 8.31 -0.40 25.19
N SER A 279 9.43 0.18 24.73
CA SER A 279 9.88 0.20 23.33
C SER A 279 10.31 -1.16 22.74
N ARG A 280 10.08 -2.26 23.45
CA ARG A 280 10.45 -3.62 23.05
C ARG A 280 9.33 -4.62 23.27
N ARG A 281 9.39 -5.76 22.59
CA ARG A 281 8.49 -6.89 22.90
C ARG A 281 8.81 -7.50 24.27
N ILE A 282 7.83 -8.19 24.83
CA ILE A 282 8.05 -9.00 26.03
C ILE A 282 8.92 -10.21 25.71
N THR A 283 9.74 -10.59 26.68
CA THR A 283 10.55 -11.80 26.63
C THR A 283 9.73 -13.03 27.03
N ARG A 284 10.17 -14.22 26.61
CA ARG A 284 9.58 -15.48 27.08
C ARG A 284 9.60 -15.60 28.61
N GLY A 285 10.63 -15.08 29.26
CA GLY A 285 10.77 -15.07 30.71
C GLY A 285 9.75 -14.17 31.41
N GLU A 286 9.47 -12.98 30.88
CA GLU A 286 8.43 -12.08 31.40
C GLU A 286 7.04 -12.72 31.30
N TYR A 287 6.71 -13.33 30.16
CA TYR A 287 5.44 -14.02 30.01
C TYR A 287 5.33 -15.26 30.92
N ALA A 288 6.40 -16.05 31.04
CA ALA A 288 6.43 -17.18 31.94
C ALA A 288 6.25 -16.76 33.42
N ARG A 289 6.84 -15.63 33.84
CA ARG A 289 6.64 -15.05 35.17
C ARG A 289 5.21 -14.58 35.41
N ALA A 290 4.59 -13.93 34.42
CA ALA A 290 3.18 -13.57 34.47
C ALA A 290 2.29 -14.81 34.66
N LEU A 291 2.56 -15.89 33.93
CA LEU A 291 1.85 -17.16 34.08
C LEU A 291 2.14 -17.88 35.40
N SER A 292 3.36 -17.82 35.93
CA SER A 292 3.69 -18.47 37.21
C SER A 292 2.97 -17.83 38.39
N ARG A 293 2.66 -16.53 38.31
CA ARG A 293 1.88 -15.81 39.32
C ARG A 293 0.41 -16.23 39.39
N LEU A 294 -0.07 -17.00 38.41
CA LEU A 294 -1.37 -17.68 38.46
C LEU A 294 -1.36 -18.99 39.26
N ARG A 295 -0.19 -19.51 39.65
CA ARG A 295 -0.08 -20.76 40.43
C ARG A 295 -0.41 -20.52 41.91
N MET A 296 -1.67 -20.25 42.20
CA MET A 296 -2.23 -20.54 43.53
C MET A 296 -2.46 -22.05 43.66
N PRO A 297 -2.25 -22.68 44.83
CA PRO A 297 -2.56 -24.08 45.05
C PRO A 297 -4.04 -24.35 44.71
N GLY A 298 -4.32 -25.13 43.65
CA GLY A 298 -5.69 -25.49 43.24
C GLY A 298 -6.17 -24.98 41.87
N SER A 299 -5.45 -24.10 41.17
CA SER A 299 -5.88 -23.61 39.84
C SER A 299 -5.82 -24.69 38.74
N ARG A 300 -6.91 -24.89 37.98
CA ARG A 300 -6.92 -25.75 36.77
C ARG A 300 -6.54 -24.94 35.53
N ARG A 301 -5.55 -25.45 34.79
CA ARG A 301 -5.19 -24.98 33.45
C ARG A 301 -6.21 -25.53 32.44
N SER A 302 -7.01 -24.67 31.83
CA SER A 302 -7.74 -25.02 30.61
C SER A 302 -6.78 -24.94 29.42
N VAL A 303 -6.94 -25.84 28.46
CA VAL A 303 -6.01 -26.16 27.37
C VAL A 303 -5.71 -24.94 26.47
N ARG A 304 -4.48 -24.86 25.93
CA ARG A 304 -4.12 -23.96 24.81
C ARG A 304 -5.11 -24.19 23.64
N HIS A 305 -6.04 -23.28 23.43
CA HIS A 305 -6.82 -23.26 22.20
C HIS A 305 -5.95 -22.70 21.07
N LYS A 306 -5.83 -23.43 19.96
CA LYS A 306 -5.00 -23.12 18.77
C LYS A 306 -5.43 -21.84 18.01
N CYS A 307 -6.27 -20.97 18.58
CA CYS A 307 -6.85 -19.81 17.89
C CYS A 307 -6.69 -18.47 18.62
N GLY A 308 -5.90 -18.39 19.69
CA GLY A 308 -5.58 -17.12 20.36
C GLY A 308 -4.26 -17.18 21.11
N THR A 309 -3.45 -16.15 20.99
CA THR A 309 -2.21 -15.93 21.76
C THR A 309 -2.59 -15.44 23.17
N GLY A 310 -2.90 -16.39 24.04
CA GLY A 310 -3.27 -16.16 25.44
C GLY A 310 -3.55 -17.47 26.18
N VAL A 311 -3.45 -17.47 27.52
CA VAL A 311 -3.78 -18.64 28.36
C VAL A 311 -5.02 -18.32 29.19
N PHE A 312 -6.06 -19.12 29.03
CA PHE A 312 -7.27 -19.09 29.87
C PHE A 312 -7.01 -19.81 31.18
N VAL A 313 -7.18 -19.10 32.30
CA VAL A 313 -7.05 -19.68 33.64
C VAL A 313 -8.26 -19.32 34.49
N ARG A 314 -8.78 -20.30 35.23
CA ARG A 314 -9.71 -20.11 36.35
C ARG A 314 -8.91 -20.04 37.64
N THR A 315 -9.30 -19.15 38.54
CA THR A 315 -8.58 -18.87 39.78
C THR A 315 -8.75 -19.96 40.87
N SER A 316 -9.64 -20.97 40.68
CA SER A 316 -9.91 -22.06 41.65
C SER A 316 -10.28 -23.43 41.02
N ALA A 317 -10.44 -24.45 41.87
CA ALA A 317 -10.54 -25.88 41.54
C ALA A 317 -11.97 -26.44 41.32
N SER A 318 -13.04 -25.68 41.59
CA SER A 318 -14.40 -26.23 41.65
C SER A 318 -15.17 -26.12 40.32
N GLY A 319 -15.23 -27.22 39.58
CA GLY A 319 -16.12 -27.34 38.42
C GLY A 319 -15.83 -28.58 37.56
N VAL A 320 -16.61 -29.63 37.76
CA VAL A 320 -16.53 -30.90 37.02
C VAL A 320 -17.16 -30.69 35.63
N LEU A 321 -16.36 -30.74 34.56
CA LEU A 321 -16.83 -31.11 33.22
C LEU A 321 -16.37 -32.56 32.98
N GLY A 322 -17.35 -33.45 32.86
CA GLY A 322 -17.18 -34.90 32.88
C GLY A 322 -16.24 -35.41 31.79
N ARG A 323 -15.28 -36.24 32.21
CA ARG A 323 -14.61 -37.22 31.34
C ARG A 323 -15.46 -38.49 31.33
N LYS A 324 -15.78 -39.02 30.15
CA LYS A 324 -15.86 -40.46 29.94
C LYS A 324 -14.70 -40.88 29.04
N ASN A 325 -13.96 -41.84 29.56
CA ASN A 325 -12.70 -42.39 29.09
C ASN A 325 -12.86 -43.13 27.76
N LEU A 326 -11.78 -43.18 26.97
CA LEU A 326 -11.29 -44.44 26.44
C LEU A 326 -9.76 -44.45 26.58
N THR A 327 -9.31 -45.52 27.21
CA THR A 327 -8.00 -45.80 27.81
C THR A 327 -7.02 -46.41 26.81
N GLY A 328 -5.74 -46.09 26.95
CA GLY A 328 -4.66 -46.85 26.31
C GLY A 328 -3.29 -46.33 26.72
N ARG A 329 -2.55 -47.11 27.51
CA ARG A 329 -1.23 -46.82 28.08
C ARG A 329 -0.17 -46.58 26.98
N THR A 330 0.73 -45.63 27.26
CA THR A 330 2.03 -45.49 26.59
C THR A 330 2.94 -46.69 26.86
N PRO A 331 3.77 -47.07 25.88
CA PRO A 331 5.16 -47.38 26.17
C PRO A 331 6.08 -46.42 25.41
N SER A 332 7.03 -45.87 26.16
CA SER A 332 8.23 -45.20 25.65
C SER A 332 9.07 -46.18 24.84
N LEU A 333 9.50 -45.80 23.64
CA LEU A 333 10.67 -46.39 22.98
C LEU A 333 11.26 -45.39 21.99
N SER A 334 12.51 -45.04 22.23
CA SER A 334 13.45 -44.37 21.33
C SER A 334 13.53 -45.08 19.99
N TRP A 335 13.65 -44.34 18.88
CA TRP A 335 13.83 -44.94 17.57
C TRP A 335 14.91 -44.22 16.75
N THR A 336 15.95 -44.98 16.42
CA THR A 336 16.93 -44.77 15.34
C THR A 336 16.45 -45.50 14.08
N PRO A 337 16.93 -45.13 12.87
CA PRO A 337 16.22 -45.39 11.63
C PRO A 337 16.57 -46.75 11.00
N THR A 338 15.58 -47.54 10.61
CA THR A 338 15.75 -48.63 9.63
C THR A 338 14.54 -48.78 8.71
N ALA A 339 14.83 -48.90 7.42
CA ALA A 339 13.88 -49.07 6.32
C ALA A 339 13.03 -50.35 6.44
N GLU A 340 11.73 -50.27 6.12
CA GLU A 340 11.08 -50.96 4.99
C GLU A 340 9.53 -50.82 5.00
N LYS A 341 9.02 -50.45 3.82
CA LYS A 341 7.69 -50.70 3.21
C LYS A 341 6.42 -50.89 4.06
N GLY A 342 5.46 -49.98 3.84
CA GLY A 342 4.12 -50.40 3.39
C GLY A 342 2.89 -49.96 4.19
N MET A 343 2.53 -48.66 4.17
CA MET A 343 1.13 -48.15 4.08
C MET A 343 1.15 -46.60 4.09
N LEU A 344 0.92 -45.98 2.93
CA LEU A 344 1.08 -44.55 2.70
C LEU A 344 -0.08 -43.72 3.30
N GLY A 345 0.14 -43.19 4.50
CA GLY A 345 -0.50 -41.96 4.95
C GLY A 345 0.29 -40.77 4.41
N TYR A 346 -0.17 -40.15 3.33
CA TYR A 346 0.52 -38.99 2.77
C TYR A 346 0.29 -37.74 3.64
N THR A 347 1.34 -37.29 4.32
CA THR A 347 1.58 -35.87 4.60
C THR A 347 2.35 -35.34 3.40
N MET A 348 1.67 -34.69 2.46
CA MET A 348 2.30 -34.06 1.29
C MET A 348 2.14 -32.55 1.43
N ILE A 349 3.24 -31.87 1.71
CA ILE A 349 3.34 -30.43 1.50
C ILE A 349 3.53 -30.24 -0.01
N ALA A 350 2.57 -29.61 -0.67
CA ALA A 350 2.72 -29.20 -2.06
C ALA A 350 3.47 -27.87 -2.14
N ILE A 351 4.40 -27.76 -3.09
CA ILE A 351 5.24 -26.58 -3.26
C ILE A 351 5.05 -26.04 -4.68
N VAL A 352 4.65 -24.78 -4.81
CA VAL A 352 4.51 -24.09 -6.10
C VAL A 352 5.32 -22.82 -6.07
N HIS A 353 6.08 -22.56 -7.14
CA HIS A 353 6.80 -21.31 -7.30
C HIS A 353 5.91 -20.26 -7.98
N SER A 354 5.98 -19.03 -7.47
CA SER A 354 5.28 -17.88 -8.00
C SER A 354 6.16 -16.64 -7.91
N ALA A 355 5.64 -15.51 -8.37
CA ALA A 355 6.26 -14.22 -8.22
C ALA A 355 5.21 -13.12 -8.16
N CYS A 356 5.56 -12.00 -7.54
CA CYS A 356 4.75 -10.79 -7.57
C CYS A 356 5.59 -9.56 -7.94
N PRO A 357 4.97 -8.48 -8.44
CA PRO A 357 5.69 -7.25 -8.75
C PRO A 357 6.41 -6.69 -7.52
N TRP A 358 7.65 -6.23 -7.72
CA TRP A 358 8.44 -5.51 -6.73
C TRP A 358 9.15 -4.35 -7.42
N GLY A 359 8.49 -3.20 -7.47
CA GLY A 359 8.92 -2.08 -8.31
C GLY A 359 8.79 -2.44 -9.79
N THR A 360 9.91 -2.38 -10.53
CA THR A 360 9.97 -2.85 -11.95
C THR A 360 10.42 -4.31 -12.08
N ASP A 361 10.92 -4.90 -11.00
CA ASP A 361 11.33 -6.29 -10.93
C ASP A 361 10.21 -7.16 -10.36
N ALA A 362 10.54 -8.42 -10.07
CA ALA A 362 9.64 -9.34 -9.39
C ALA A 362 10.32 -9.94 -8.16
N LEU A 363 9.52 -10.15 -7.11
CA LEU A 363 9.91 -10.91 -5.93
C LEU A 363 9.46 -12.36 -6.13
N GLY A 364 10.41 -13.30 -6.04
CA GLY A 364 10.10 -14.73 -6.04
C GLY A 364 9.36 -15.12 -4.76
N VAL A 365 8.28 -15.87 -4.92
CA VAL A 365 7.43 -16.34 -3.81
C VAL A 365 7.28 -17.84 -3.90
N VAL A 366 7.49 -18.52 -2.79
CA VAL A 366 7.21 -19.96 -2.68
C VAL A 366 5.86 -20.12 -1.96
N VAL A 367 4.96 -20.84 -2.61
CA VAL A 367 3.64 -21.18 -2.08
C VAL A 367 3.69 -22.62 -1.59
N GLU A 368 3.62 -22.79 -0.28
CA GLU A 368 3.59 -24.10 0.37
C GLU A 368 2.16 -24.35 0.86
N VAL A 369 1.59 -25.49 0.48
CA VAL A 369 0.24 -25.88 0.90
C VAL A 369 0.28 -27.21 1.61
N ASP A 370 -0.29 -27.22 2.81
CA ASP A 370 -0.46 -28.41 3.62
C ASP A 370 -1.94 -28.69 3.87
N VAL A 371 -2.33 -29.94 3.67
CA VAL A 371 -3.72 -30.40 3.81
C VAL A 371 -3.78 -31.49 4.86
N HIS A 372 -4.48 -31.20 5.96
CA HIS A 372 -4.61 -32.11 7.10
C HIS A 372 -6.06 -32.50 7.37
N ALA A 373 -6.22 -33.70 7.97
CA ALA A 373 -7.49 -34.10 8.57
C ALA A 373 -7.83 -33.19 9.77
N GLY A 374 -9.06 -32.70 9.82
CA GLY A 374 -9.53 -31.77 10.83
C GLY A 374 -10.76 -30.99 10.35
N LEU A 375 -11.30 -30.11 11.21
CA LEU A 375 -12.42 -29.26 10.82
C LEU A 375 -12.07 -28.42 9.56
N PRO A 376 -12.99 -28.30 8.60
CA PRO A 376 -12.76 -27.51 7.38
C PRO A 376 -12.30 -26.09 7.72
N GLY A 377 -11.21 -25.66 7.10
CA GLY A 377 -10.67 -24.33 7.32
C GLY A 377 -9.56 -24.04 6.33
N PHE A 378 -9.41 -22.79 5.92
CA PHE A 378 -8.39 -22.39 4.96
C PHE A 378 -7.74 -21.10 5.46
N SER A 379 -6.43 -21.16 5.69
CA SER A 379 -5.64 -20.05 6.23
C SER A 379 -4.43 -19.76 5.37
N ILE A 380 -4.21 -18.48 5.04
CA ILE A 380 -3.03 -18.01 4.31
C ILE A 380 -2.15 -17.23 5.29
N VAL A 381 -0.86 -17.59 5.37
CA VAL A 381 0.16 -16.97 6.23
C VAL A 381 1.36 -16.51 5.39
N GLY A 382 2.23 -15.66 5.97
CA GLY A 382 3.39 -15.08 5.27
C GLY A 382 3.20 -13.62 4.83
N LEU A 383 2.54 -12.81 5.67
CA LEU A 383 2.17 -11.40 5.42
C LEU A 383 1.31 -11.16 4.16
N PRO A 384 0.18 -11.89 3.97
CA PRO A 384 -0.77 -11.57 2.92
C PRO A 384 -1.55 -10.28 3.24
N ASP A 385 -1.82 -9.46 2.23
CA ASP A 385 -2.82 -8.39 2.33
C ASP A 385 -4.26 -8.94 2.35
N ASN A 386 -5.24 -8.03 2.42
CA ASN A 386 -6.65 -8.43 2.45
C ASN A 386 -7.09 -9.10 1.15
N VAL A 387 -6.60 -8.65 -0.01
CA VAL A 387 -6.94 -9.23 -1.31
C VAL A 387 -6.46 -10.69 -1.39
N VAL A 388 -5.24 -10.95 -0.91
CA VAL A 388 -4.66 -12.30 -0.84
C VAL A 388 -5.41 -13.15 0.18
N LYS A 389 -5.82 -12.61 1.33
CA LYS A 389 -6.65 -13.35 2.31
C LYS A 389 -8.03 -13.72 1.74
N GLU A 390 -8.63 -12.84 0.94
CA GLU A 390 -9.91 -13.07 0.27
C GLU A 390 -9.82 -14.11 -0.86
N SER A 391 -8.61 -14.40 -1.36
CA SER A 391 -8.39 -15.45 -2.37
C SER A 391 -8.93 -16.81 -1.96
N ARG A 392 -9.09 -17.07 -0.65
CA ARG A 392 -9.73 -18.29 -0.14
C ARG A 392 -11.08 -18.55 -0.81
N GLU A 393 -11.96 -17.55 -0.84
CA GLU A 393 -13.29 -17.71 -1.43
C GLU A 393 -13.20 -17.83 -2.94
N ARG A 394 -12.31 -17.04 -3.58
CA ARG A 394 -12.10 -17.11 -5.03
C ARG A 394 -11.61 -18.48 -5.48
N ILE A 395 -10.58 -19.02 -4.84
CA ILE A 395 -10.01 -20.35 -5.12
C ILE A 395 -11.06 -21.43 -4.90
N ARG A 396 -11.80 -21.37 -3.79
CA ARG A 396 -12.85 -22.35 -3.50
C ARG A 396 -13.94 -22.37 -4.57
N SER A 397 -14.50 -21.21 -4.89
CA SER A 397 -15.53 -21.09 -5.92
C SER A 397 -14.99 -21.51 -7.29
N ALA A 398 -13.77 -21.09 -7.63
CA ALA A 398 -13.13 -21.41 -8.90
C ALA A 398 -12.93 -22.93 -9.08
N ILE A 399 -12.49 -23.65 -8.04
CA ILE A 399 -12.35 -25.12 -8.07
C ILE A 399 -13.72 -25.79 -8.28
N ILE A 400 -14.73 -25.40 -7.50
CA ILE A 400 -16.08 -25.99 -7.57
C ILE A 400 -16.71 -25.74 -8.95
N ASN A 401 -16.65 -24.51 -9.44
CA ASN A 401 -17.22 -24.12 -10.73
C ASN A 401 -16.40 -24.69 -11.91
N SER A 402 -15.17 -25.13 -11.66
CA SER A 402 -14.38 -25.90 -12.60
C SER A 402 -14.73 -27.39 -12.65
N GLY A 403 -15.73 -27.84 -11.89
CA GLY A 403 -16.17 -29.25 -11.85
C GLY A 403 -15.24 -30.14 -11.02
N LEU A 404 -14.42 -29.56 -10.15
CA LEU A 404 -13.53 -30.27 -9.22
C LEU A 404 -14.11 -30.22 -7.81
N GLU A 405 -13.86 -31.27 -7.03
CA GLU A 405 -14.33 -31.31 -5.64
C GLU A 405 -13.39 -30.53 -4.71
N PHE A 406 -13.96 -29.66 -3.88
CA PHE A 406 -13.21 -28.96 -2.85
C PHE A 406 -13.37 -29.69 -1.50
N PRO A 407 -12.28 -30.21 -0.89
CA PRO A 407 -12.36 -31.09 0.26
C PRO A 407 -12.83 -30.36 1.53
N PRO A 408 -13.60 -31.03 2.41
CA PRO A 408 -13.91 -30.52 3.75
C PRO A 408 -12.72 -30.77 4.72
N ARG A 409 -11.51 -30.31 4.37
CA ARG A 409 -10.28 -30.49 5.15
C ARG A 409 -9.70 -29.16 5.59
N ARG A 410 -8.72 -29.20 6.51
CA ARG A 410 -7.96 -28.01 6.91
C ARG A 410 -6.80 -27.81 5.95
N ILE A 411 -6.78 -26.66 5.28
CA ILE A 411 -5.78 -26.23 4.29
C ILE A 411 -4.99 -25.06 4.87
N THR A 412 -3.67 -25.18 4.94
CA THR A 412 -2.78 -24.09 5.36
C THR A 412 -1.88 -23.72 4.20
N VAL A 413 -1.90 -22.46 3.81
CA VAL A 413 -1.08 -21.89 2.73
C VAL A 413 -0.04 -20.98 3.36
N ASN A 414 1.25 -21.22 3.11
CA ASN A 414 2.35 -20.36 3.51
C ASN A 414 2.98 -19.69 2.29
N LEU A 415 3.13 -18.37 2.34
CA LEU A 415 3.76 -17.56 1.30
C LEU A 415 5.14 -17.07 1.77
N ALA A 416 6.21 -17.73 1.32
CA ALA A 416 7.59 -17.35 1.64
C ALA A 416 8.16 -16.37 0.59
N PRO A 417 8.97 -15.38 0.97
CA PRO A 417 9.61 -15.17 2.29
C PRO A 417 8.78 -14.28 3.24
N ALA A 418 8.59 -14.67 4.51
CA ALA A 418 7.61 -14.04 5.41
C ALA A 418 7.93 -12.61 5.90
N ASP A 419 9.06 -12.02 5.50
CA ASP A 419 9.46 -10.64 5.80
C ASP A 419 8.92 -9.63 4.78
N ARG A 420 8.41 -10.10 3.63
CA ARG A 420 7.84 -9.27 2.57
C ARG A 420 6.34 -9.49 2.48
N LYS A 421 5.61 -8.38 2.37
CA LYS A 421 4.16 -8.37 2.19
C LYS A 421 3.79 -8.87 0.80
N LYS A 422 2.80 -9.76 0.71
CA LYS A 422 2.26 -10.29 -0.56
C LYS A 422 0.94 -9.63 -0.85
N GLU A 423 0.82 -9.03 -2.02
CA GLU A 423 -0.29 -8.16 -2.36
C GLU A 423 -0.89 -8.50 -3.72
N GLY A 424 -2.21 -8.30 -3.83
CA GLY A 424 -2.98 -8.52 -5.06
C GLY A 424 -3.35 -9.99 -5.34
N GLY A 425 -4.17 -10.19 -6.38
CA GLY A 425 -4.70 -11.51 -6.77
C GLY A 425 -3.72 -12.43 -7.51
N VAL A 426 -2.46 -12.02 -7.73
CA VAL A 426 -1.48 -12.78 -8.53
C VAL A 426 -1.21 -14.20 -8.01
N PHE A 427 -1.51 -14.43 -6.73
CA PHE A 427 -1.30 -15.70 -6.05
C PHE A 427 -2.49 -16.67 -6.13
N ASP A 428 -3.63 -16.28 -6.71
CA ASP A 428 -4.82 -17.14 -6.72
C ASP A 428 -4.55 -18.45 -7.48
N LEU A 429 -4.00 -18.36 -8.70
CA LEU A 429 -3.64 -19.52 -9.52
C LEU A 429 -2.59 -20.42 -8.85
N PRO A 430 -1.40 -19.92 -8.41
CA PRO A 430 -0.39 -20.78 -7.78
C PRO A 430 -0.90 -21.43 -6.48
N ILE A 431 -1.70 -20.73 -5.66
CA ILE A 431 -2.32 -21.34 -4.48
C ILE A 431 -3.31 -22.43 -4.89
N CYS A 432 -4.14 -22.19 -5.91
CA CYS A 432 -5.06 -23.19 -6.44
C CYS A 432 -4.32 -24.46 -6.91
N ILE A 433 -3.26 -24.31 -7.71
CA ILE A 433 -2.43 -25.43 -8.18
C ILE A 433 -1.79 -26.17 -7.01
N ALA A 434 -1.28 -25.47 -5.99
CA ALA A 434 -0.70 -26.08 -4.81
C ALA A 434 -1.74 -26.89 -4.02
N VAL A 435 -2.97 -26.38 -3.88
CA VAL A 435 -4.09 -27.12 -3.28
C VAL A 435 -4.41 -28.38 -4.08
N LEU A 436 -4.51 -28.29 -5.41
CA LEU A 436 -4.78 -29.45 -6.27
C LEU A 436 -3.65 -30.49 -6.21
N CYS A 437 -2.39 -30.07 -6.05
CA CYS A 437 -1.26 -30.97 -5.84
C CYS A 437 -1.33 -31.67 -4.48
N ALA A 438 -1.63 -30.94 -3.40
CA ALA A 438 -1.78 -31.52 -2.07
C ALA A 438 -2.97 -32.49 -1.97
N LEU A 439 -3.94 -32.36 -2.88
CA LEU A 439 -5.06 -33.30 -3.03
C LEU A 439 -4.77 -34.50 -3.93
N GLY A 440 -3.60 -34.57 -4.56
CA GLY A 440 -3.25 -35.62 -5.50
C GLY A 440 -4.01 -35.54 -6.84
N ILE A 441 -4.69 -34.43 -7.12
CA ILE A 441 -5.38 -34.19 -8.40
C ILE A 441 -4.36 -33.93 -9.51
N VAL A 442 -3.26 -33.28 -9.16
CA VAL A 442 -2.12 -32.96 -10.03
C VAL A 442 -0.83 -33.51 -9.39
N PRO A 443 0.02 -34.25 -10.12
CA PRO A 443 1.30 -34.71 -9.60
C PRO A 443 2.30 -33.56 -9.41
N GLN A 444 3.03 -33.54 -8.29
CA GLN A 444 4.03 -32.51 -7.96
C GLN A 444 5.18 -32.44 -9.00
N GLU A 445 5.52 -33.56 -9.61
CA GLU A 445 6.60 -33.68 -10.60
C GLU A 445 6.25 -32.91 -11.89
N ARG A 446 4.95 -32.78 -12.20
CA ARG A 446 4.46 -32.11 -13.42
C ARG A 446 4.65 -30.60 -13.34
N ILE A 447 4.58 -30.03 -12.14
CA ILE A 447 4.75 -28.60 -11.89
C ILE A 447 6.20 -28.20 -11.56
N SER A 448 7.10 -29.17 -11.37
CA SER A 448 8.50 -28.92 -11.03
C SER A 448 9.18 -28.01 -12.06
N GLY A 449 9.93 -27.01 -11.60
CA GLY A 449 10.62 -26.06 -12.48
C GLY A 449 9.68 -25.17 -13.31
N LEU A 450 8.41 -25.02 -12.95
CA LEU A 450 7.52 -23.99 -13.52
C LEU A 450 7.19 -22.93 -12.47
N MET A 451 7.00 -21.69 -12.94
CA MET A 451 6.51 -20.60 -12.11
C MET A 451 5.09 -20.23 -12.54
N PHE A 452 4.19 -20.04 -11.57
CA PHE A 452 2.77 -19.78 -11.82
C PHE A 452 2.38 -18.39 -11.31
N ILE A 453 1.68 -17.64 -12.15
CA ILE A 453 1.11 -16.33 -11.83
C ILE A 453 -0.30 -16.24 -12.41
N GLY A 454 -1.24 -15.66 -11.68
CA GLY A 454 -2.61 -15.49 -12.19
C GLY A 454 -3.63 -15.20 -11.11
N GLU A 455 -4.58 -14.32 -11.41
CA GLU A 455 -5.76 -14.08 -10.58
C GLU A 455 -6.91 -15.00 -11.01
N LEU A 456 -7.73 -15.48 -10.08
CA LEU A 456 -8.86 -16.34 -10.39
C LEU A 456 -10.19 -15.60 -10.30
N GLY A 457 -11.01 -15.75 -11.34
CA GLY A 457 -12.43 -15.46 -11.28
C GLY A 457 -13.18 -16.55 -10.49
N LEU A 458 -14.34 -16.19 -9.94
CA LEU A 458 -15.20 -17.17 -9.24
C LEU A 458 -15.66 -18.31 -10.17
N ASP A 459 -15.68 -18.08 -11.48
CA ASP A 459 -16.06 -19.01 -12.54
C ASP A 459 -14.94 -19.99 -12.94
N GLY A 460 -13.74 -19.84 -12.39
CA GLY A 460 -12.57 -20.65 -12.77
C GLY A 460 -11.69 -20.03 -13.85
N GLY A 461 -12.08 -18.88 -14.41
CA GLY A 461 -11.28 -18.15 -15.39
C GLY A 461 -10.02 -17.53 -14.79
N VAL A 462 -8.94 -17.52 -15.55
CA VAL A 462 -7.65 -16.93 -15.16
C VAL A 462 -7.56 -15.50 -15.72
N ARG A 463 -7.47 -14.52 -14.82
CA ARG A 463 -7.49 -13.08 -15.11
C ARG A 463 -6.07 -12.50 -15.19
N PRO A 464 -5.89 -11.42 -15.96
CA PRO A 464 -4.59 -10.78 -16.14
C PRO A 464 -4.02 -10.27 -14.82
N VAL A 465 -2.70 -10.36 -14.68
CA VAL A 465 -1.95 -9.86 -13.53
C VAL A 465 -0.96 -8.79 -13.95
N ARG A 466 -0.52 -7.97 -12.99
CA ARG A 466 0.53 -6.95 -13.21
C ARG A 466 1.90 -7.61 -13.14
N GLY A 467 2.84 -7.12 -13.95
CA GLY A 467 4.25 -7.50 -13.87
C GLY A 467 4.58 -8.92 -14.36
N ALA A 468 3.80 -9.49 -15.29
CA ALA A 468 4.05 -10.85 -15.78
C ALA A 468 5.39 -10.97 -16.52
N ILE A 469 5.78 -9.95 -17.29
CA ILE A 469 7.11 -9.86 -17.92
C ILE A 469 8.25 -9.90 -16.89
N SER A 470 8.09 -9.20 -15.75
CA SER A 470 9.11 -9.19 -14.69
C SER A 470 9.21 -10.53 -13.97
N ALA A 471 8.07 -11.22 -13.77
CA ALA A 471 8.07 -12.60 -13.28
C ALA A 471 8.74 -13.57 -14.27
N ALA A 472 8.54 -13.38 -15.58
CA ALA A 472 9.17 -14.19 -16.62
C ALA A 472 10.70 -13.99 -16.68
N PHE A 473 11.19 -12.74 -16.56
CA PHE A 473 12.63 -12.48 -16.41
C PHE A 473 13.22 -13.12 -15.15
N LEU A 474 12.51 -13.07 -14.02
CA LEU A 474 12.94 -13.74 -12.79
C LEU A 474 13.03 -15.26 -12.99
N ALA A 475 12.03 -15.85 -13.65
CA ALA A 475 12.02 -17.28 -13.96
C ALA A 475 13.22 -17.69 -14.81
N GLY A 476 13.59 -16.89 -15.82
CA GLY A 476 14.78 -17.13 -16.64
C GLY A 476 16.08 -17.01 -15.84
N LYS A 477 16.20 -15.97 -14.99
CA LYS A 477 17.37 -15.76 -14.13
C LYS A 477 17.56 -16.87 -13.08
N GLN A 478 16.47 -17.47 -12.63
CA GLN A 478 16.45 -18.59 -11.68
C GLN A 478 16.38 -19.97 -12.38
N GLU A 479 16.59 -20.02 -13.71
CA GLU A 479 16.67 -21.25 -14.50
C GLU A 479 15.42 -22.14 -14.43
N PHE A 480 14.24 -21.55 -14.25
CA PHE A 480 12.98 -22.28 -14.39
C PHE A 480 12.75 -22.72 -15.85
N ARG A 481 12.08 -23.86 -16.04
CA ARG A 481 11.66 -24.36 -17.36
C ARG A 481 10.77 -23.35 -18.11
N GLY A 482 10.04 -22.51 -17.38
CA GLY A 482 9.27 -21.38 -17.90
C GLY A 482 8.14 -20.95 -16.96
N VAL A 483 7.22 -20.16 -17.50
CA VAL A 483 6.12 -19.52 -16.74
C VAL A 483 4.75 -19.95 -17.26
N VAL A 484 3.84 -20.23 -16.35
CA VAL A 484 2.40 -20.39 -16.61
C VAL A 484 1.71 -19.09 -16.18
N CYS A 485 1.02 -18.44 -17.11
CA CYS A 485 0.39 -17.14 -16.89
C CYS A 485 -0.96 -17.03 -17.61
N PRO A 486 -1.79 -16.01 -17.29
CA PRO A 486 -3.02 -15.75 -18.03
C PRO A 486 -2.73 -15.59 -19.53
N GLU A 487 -3.62 -16.06 -20.40
CA GLU A 487 -3.47 -15.92 -21.86
C GLU A 487 -3.22 -14.47 -22.30
N THR A 488 -3.87 -13.51 -21.64
CA THR A 488 -3.73 -12.08 -21.90
C THR A 488 -2.36 -11.51 -21.53
N ASN A 489 -1.59 -12.18 -20.65
CA ASN A 489 -0.22 -11.79 -20.29
C ASN A 489 0.84 -12.53 -21.13
N ALA A 490 0.46 -13.51 -21.95
CA ALA A 490 1.43 -14.39 -22.62
C ALA A 490 2.39 -13.63 -23.56
N GLY A 491 1.86 -12.66 -24.31
CA GLY A 491 2.65 -11.81 -25.19
C GLY A 491 3.75 -11.04 -24.46
N GLU A 492 3.43 -10.39 -23.33
CA GLU A 492 4.45 -9.65 -22.56
C GLU A 492 5.45 -10.59 -21.86
N ALA A 493 5.00 -11.75 -21.37
CA ALA A 493 5.88 -12.72 -20.73
C ALA A 493 6.88 -13.31 -21.73
N ALA A 494 6.45 -13.56 -22.97
CA ALA A 494 7.30 -14.13 -24.02
C ALA A 494 8.47 -13.21 -24.43
N LEU A 495 8.34 -11.89 -24.22
CA LEU A 495 9.43 -10.94 -24.46
C LEU A 495 10.68 -11.18 -23.60
N SER A 496 10.53 -11.88 -22.47
CA SER A 496 11.66 -12.26 -21.62
C SER A 496 12.56 -13.34 -22.25
N GLY A 497 12.09 -14.03 -23.29
CA GLY A 497 12.80 -15.14 -23.94
C GLY A 497 12.65 -16.49 -23.22
N VAL A 498 11.90 -16.57 -22.12
CA VAL A 498 11.59 -17.85 -21.47
C VAL A 498 10.40 -18.54 -22.13
N LYS A 499 10.25 -19.85 -21.91
CA LYS A 499 9.06 -20.58 -22.34
C LYS A 499 7.83 -20.09 -21.55
N VAL A 500 6.75 -19.82 -22.25
CA VAL A 500 5.49 -19.33 -21.67
C VAL A 500 4.36 -20.28 -22.02
N TRP A 501 3.55 -20.64 -21.04
CA TRP A 501 2.33 -21.44 -21.22
C TRP A 501 1.11 -20.61 -20.80
N PRO A 502 0.35 -20.08 -21.77
CA PRO A 502 -0.89 -19.36 -21.49
C PRO A 502 -1.96 -20.30 -20.96
N VAL A 503 -2.77 -19.81 -20.03
CA VAL A 503 -3.96 -20.51 -19.53
C VAL A 503 -5.16 -19.57 -19.47
N ARG A 504 -6.33 -20.09 -19.83
CA ARG A 504 -7.62 -19.38 -19.82
C ARG A 504 -8.41 -19.67 -18.56
N ASP A 505 -8.34 -20.90 -18.07
CA ASP A 505 -9.08 -21.36 -16.90
C ASP A 505 -8.39 -22.53 -16.18
N ILE A 506 -8.93 -22.90 -15.02
CA ILE A 506 -8.40 -24.00 -14.19
C ILE A 506 -8.53 -25.35 -14.91
N LYS A 507 -9.59 -25.59 -15.68
CA LYS A 507 -9.83 -26.89 -16.34
C LYS A 507 -8.71 -27.18 -17.33
N GLU A 508 -8.36 -26.17 -18.13
CA GLU A 508 -7.31 -26.23 -19.13
C GLU A 508 -5.95 -26.56 -18.48
N ILE A 509 -5.52 -25.82 -17.45
CA ILE A 509 -4.23 -26.09 -16.80
C ILE A 509 -4.19 -27.46 -16.11
N VAL A 510 -5.29 -27.90 -15.48
CA VAL A 510 -5.37 -29.23 -14.88
C VAL A 510 -5.26 -30.33 -15.94
N GLN A 511 -5.88 -30.14 -17.10
CA GLN A 511 -5.76 -31.06 -18.24
C GLN A 511 -4.31 -31.13 -18.74
N TYR A 512 -3.65 -30.00 -18.94
CA TYR A 512 -2.25 -29.95 -19.38
C TYR A 512 -1.30 -30.62 -18.39
N LEU A 513 -1.48 -30.39 -17.09
CA LEU A 513 -0.62 -30.98 -16.07
C LEU A 513 -0.84 -32.48 -15.90
N ARG A 514 -2.04 -33.00 -16.22
CA ARG A 514 -2.32 -34.45 -16.21
C ARG A 514 -1.80 -35.18 -17.45
N THR A 515 -1.85 -34.54 -18.61
CA THR A 515 -1.50 -35.14 -19.90
C THR A 515 -0.09 -34.73 -20.32
N SER A 516 0.04 -33.63 -21.03
CA SER A 516 1.29 -32.99 -21.43
C SER A 516 1.03 -31.50 -21.62
N LEU A 517 2.01 -30.68 -21.27
CA LEU A 517 1.97 -29.27 -21.63
C LEU A 517 1.98 -29.15 -23.16
N PRO A 518 1.20 -28.22 -23.73
CA PRO A 518 1.29 -27.91 -25.15
C PRO A 518 2.64 -27.28 -25.48
N ASP A 519 2.89 -27.07 -26.77
CA ASP A 519 4.05 -26.29 -27.20
C ASP A 519 4.02 -24.89 -26.56
N PRO A 520 5.18 -24.36 -26.12
CA PRO A 520 5.24 -23.03 -25.55
C PRO A 520 4.71 -21.98 -26.52
N TYR A 521 4.12 -20.93 -25.96
CA TYR A 521 3.70 -19.77 -26.72
C TYR A 521 4.90 -19.08 -27.36
N THR A 522 4.92 -19.03 -28.70
CA THR A 522 6.02 -18.48 -29.51
C THR A 522 5.68 -17.15 -30.18
N ALA A 523 4.42 -16.74 -30.18
CA ALA A 523 3.97 -15.54 -30.87
C ALA A 523 4.38 -14.28 -30.08
N LEU A 524 5.49 -13.65 -30.49
CA LEU A 524 5.80 -12.33 -29.94
C LEU A 524 4.66 -11.35 -30.27
N PRO A 525 4.31 -10.45 -29.34
CA PRO A 525 3.31 -9.43 -29.63
C PRO A 525 3.77 -8.64 -30.86
N PRO A 526 2.85 -8.29 -31.77
CA PRO A 526 3.21 -7.46 -32.91
C PRO A 526 3.82 -6.17 -32.38
N LEU A 527 5.03 -5.86 -32.84
CA LEU A 527 5.67 -4.59 -32.59
C LEU A 527 5.11 -3.62 -33.63
N LYS A 528 4.64 -2.46 -33.17
CA LYS A 528 4.41 -1.34 -34.09
C LYS A 528 5.76 -0.79 -34.51
N GLU A 529 5.98 -0.70 -35.82
CA GLU A 529 7.18 -0.04 -36.35
C GLU A 529 7.10 1.48 -36.13
N PRO A 530 8.26 2.16 -35.95
CA PRO A 530 8.33 3.60 -35.77
C PRO A 530 7.91 4.36 -37.04
N GLY A 531 6.59 4.59 -37.16
CA GLY A 531 5.94 5.28 -38.29
C GLY A 531 4.47 4.90 -38.49
N GLU A 532 3.99 3.80 -37.88
CA GLU A 532 2.58 3.40 -37.93
C GLU A 532 1.68 4.24 -37.00
N GLU A 533 2.26 4.86 -35.97
CA GLU A 533 1.60 5.95 -35.24
C GLU A 533 1.81 7.25 -36.03
N ALA A 534 0.71 7.89 -36.44
CA ALA A 534 0.73 9.24 -37.01
C ALA A 534 1.16 10.25 -35.94
N LEU A 535 2.46 10.26 -35.61
CA LEU A 535 3.07 11.28 -34.78
C LEU A 535 3.06 12.60 -35.57
N PRO A 536 2.82 13.74 -34.91
CA PRO A 536 2.87 15.03 -35.58
C PRO A 536 4.25 15.29 -36.21
N ASP A 537 4.28 15.88 -37.40
CA ASP A 537 5.51 16.18 -38.14
C ASP A 537 5.99 17.61 -37.80
N LEU A 538 7.30 17.81 -37.70
CA LEU A 538 7.91 19.14 -37.62
C LEU A 538 7.72 19.96 -38.89
N ALA A 539 7.49 19.31 -40.04
CA ALA A 539 7.16 19.96 -41.30
C ALA A 539 5.86 20.76 -41.21
N ASP A 540 4.94 20.39 -40.32
CA ASP A 540 3.67 21.09 -40.09
C ASP A 540 3.85 22.45 -39.40
N ILE A 541 5.03 22.72 -38.84
CA ILE A 541 5.33 23.98 -38.18
C ILE A 541 5.90 24.94 -39.21
N THR A 542 5.24 26.06 -39.45
CA THR A 542 5.77 27.13 -40.30
C THR A 542 6.66 28.07 -39.49
N GLY A 543 7.86 28.38 -40.01
CA GLY A 543 8.84 29.22 -39.32
C GLY A 543 9.49 28.53 -38.10
N GLN A 544 9.93 29.34 -37.12
CA GLN A 544 10.56 28.89 -35.86
C GLN A 544 11.81 28.00 -36.06
N ASP A 545 12.63 28.32 -37.06
CA ASP A 545 13.79 27.50 -37.44
C ASP A 545 14.79 27.33 -36.29
N LEU A 546 14.99 28.37 -35.48
CA LEU A 546 15.83 28.31 -34.28
C LEU A 546 15.31 27.27 -33.26
N SER A 547 13.99 27.23 -33.04
CA SER A 547 13.36 26.28 -32.12
C SER A 547 13.41 24.84 -32.64
N LYS A 548 13.22 24.65 -33.95
CA LYS A 548 13.36 23.35 -34.61
C LYS A 548 14.80 22.85 -34.55
N ARG A 549 15.77 23.73 -34.82
CA ARG A 549 17.19 23.41 -34.70
C ARG A 549 17.57 23.05 -33.26
N ALA A 550 17.03 23.75 -32.28
CA ALA A 550 17.24 23.40 -30.87
C ALA A 550 16.64 22.03 -30.50
N LEU A 551 15.46 21.67 -31.03
CA LEU A 551 14.88 20.33 -30.86
C LEU A 551 15.78 19.24 -31.48
N GLU A 552 16.33 19.48 -32.68
CA GLU A 552 17.26 18.56 -33.34
C GLU A 552 18.53 18.35 -32.50
N ILE A 553 19.15 19.43 -32.02
CA ILE A 553 20.34 19.37 -31.15
C ILE A 553 20.02 18.64 -29.85
N ALA A 554 18.86 18.94 -29.25
CA ALA A 554 18.40 18.28 -28.04
C ALA A 554 18.20 16.78 -28.26
N ALA A 555 17.54 16.39 -29.35
CA ALA A 555 17.33 15.00 -29.72
C ALA A 555 18.66 14.26 -29.96
N ALA A 556 19.62 14.88 -30.67
CA ALA A 556 20.93 14.32 -30.95
C ALA A 556 21.76 14.06 -29.68
N GLY A 557 21.78 15.01 -28.74
CA GLY A 557 22.61 14.92 -27.53
C GLY A 557 21.93 14.37 -26.28
N GLY A 558 20.61 14.22 -26.27
CA GLY A 558 19.83 13.92 -25.07
C GLY A 558 19.70 15.12 -24.11
N HIS A 559 19.77 16.35 -24.64
CA HIS A 559 19.79 17.58 -23.83
C HIS A 559 18.39 17.99 -23.37
N ASN A 560 18.27 18.54 -22.16
CA ASN A 560 17.02 19.10 -21.68
C ASN A 560 16.80 20.50 -22.27
N ILE A 561 15.55 20.83 -22.59
CA ILE A 561 15.18 22.10 -23.24
C ILE A 561 14.08 22.84 -22.47
N LEU A 562 14.19 24.17 -22.40
CA LEU A 562 13.18 25.08 -21.89
C LEU A 562 12.76 26.06 -22.98
N PHE A 563 11.48 26.03 -23.34
CA PHE A 563 10.86 27.02 -24.21
C PHE A 563 10.34 28.20 -23.41
N LEU A 564 10.82 29.39 -23.76
CA LEU A 564 10.40 30.68 -23.23
C LEU A 564 9.68 31.43 -24.34
N GLY A 565 8.50 31.99 -24.07
CA GLY A 565 7.85 32.83 -25.06
C GLY A 565 6.40 33.13 -24.70
N PRO A 566 5.76 34.06 -25.41
CA PRO A 566 4.39 34.47 -25.12
C PRO A 566 3.36 33.36 -25.34
N PRO A 567 2.12 33.53 -24.83
CA PRO A 567 1.02 32.62 -25.10
C PRO A 567 0.75 32.55 -26.62
N GLY A 568 0.42 31.36 -27.12
CA GLY A 568 0.13 31.16 -28.55
C GLY A 568 1.36 31.00 -29.45
N ALA A 569 2.60 31.12 -28.95
CA ALA A 569 3.81 30.94 -29.73
C ALA A 569 4.11 29.48 -30.17
N GLY A 570 3.21 28.52 -29.91
CA GLY A 570 3.41 27.12 -30.35
C GLY A 570 4.37 26.28 -29.51
N LYS A 571 4.70 26.68 -28.28
CA LYS A 571 5.61 25.92 -27.37
C LYS A 571 5.18 24.46 -27.16
N SER A 572 3.93 24.22 -26.80
CA SER A 572 3.38 22.86 -26.62
C SER A 572 3.25 22.11 -27.95
N MET A 573 3.15 22.84 -29.06
CA MET A 573 3.06 22.30 -30.42
C MET A 573 4.42 21.75 -30.87
N LEU A 574 5.51 22.48 -30.60
CA LEU A 574 6.90 22.02 -30.76
C LEU A 574 7.21 20.80 -29.89
N ALA A 575 6.88 20.84 -28.60
CA ALA A 575 7.20 19.77 -27.65
C ALA A 575 6.61 18.40 -28.05
N LYS A 576 5.35 18.38 -28.52
CA LYS A 576 4.66 17.16 -28.95
C LYS A 576 5.28 16.46 -30.17
N ARG A 577 6.18 17.13 -30.89
CA ARG A 577 6.90 16.60 -32.06
C ARG A 577 8.27 16.05 -31.73
N MET A 578 8.77 16.23 -30.50
CA MET A 578 10.04 15.62 -30.09
C MET A 578 10.08 14.09 -30.33
N PRO A 579 9.04 13.30 -30.01
CA PRO A 579 9.06 11.86 -30.27
C PRO A 579 9.21 11.47 -31.74
N SER A 580 8.78 12.33 -32.69
CA SER A 580 8.87 12.01 -34.13
C SER A 580 10.28 12.18 -34.71
N ILE A 581 11.18 12.86 -34.00
CA ILE A 581 12.59 13.02 -34.42
C ILE A 581 13.59 12.20 -33.59
N LEU A 582 13.14 11.53 -32.53
CA LEU A 582 14.00 10.66 -31.74
C LEU A 582 14.14 9.29 -32.43
N PRO A 583 15.29 8.61 -32.27
CA PRO A 583 15.42 7.22 -32.70
C PRO A 583 14.41 6.34 -31.96
N PRO A 584 13.98 5.21 -32.54
CA PRO A 584 13.18 4.23 -31.82
C PRO A 584 13.89 3.70 -30.57
N LEU A 585 13.13 3.07 -29.69
CA LEU A 585 13.70 2.36 -28.55
C LEU A 585 14.55 1.18 -29.04
N SER A 586 15.76 1.04 -28.52
CA SER A 586 16.52 -0.19 -28.65
C SER A 586 15.78 -1.35 -27.96
N ARG A 587 16.18 -2.60 -28.25
CA ARG A 587 15.56 -3.77 -27.62
C ARG A 587 15.61 -3.72 -26.09
N GLU A 588 16.73 -3.29 -25.51
CA GLU A 588 16.90 -3.18 -24.06
C GLU A 588 16.01 -2.07 -23.47
N GLU A 589 16.02 -0.89 -24.08
CA GLU A 589 15.17 0.23 -23.66
C GLU A 589 13.68 -0.13 -23.74
N PHE A 590 13.28 -0.83 -24.81
CA PHE A 590 11.91 -1.30 -25.00
C PHE A 590 11.47 -2.27 -23.89
N LEU A 591 12.35 -3.22 -23.50
CA LEU A 591 12.08 -4.15 -22.41
C LEU A 591 12.00 -3.45 -21.05
N GLU A 592 12.84 -2.45 -20.79
CA GLU A 592 12.74 -1.60 -19.59
C GLU A 592 11.40 -0.86 -19.52
N CYS A 593 11.01 -0.16 -20.60
CA CYS A 593 9.74 0.56 -20.68
C CYS A 593 8.55 -0.40 -20.50
N THR A 594 8.59 -1.57 -21.15
CA THR A 594 7.53 -2.57 -21.05
C THR A 594 7.37 -3.08 -19.62
N ARG A 595 8.47 -3.37 -18.90
CA ARG A 595 8.44 -3.75 -17.47
C ARG A 595 7.78 -2.68 -16.59
N ILE A 596 8.12 -1.40 -16.81
CA ILE A 596 7.52 -0.28 -16.08
C ILE A 596 6.01 -0.22 -16.29
N TYR A 597 5.55 -0.33 -17.54
CA TYR A 597 4.14 -0.24 -17.86
C TYR A 597 3.36 -1.47 -17.38
N SER A 598 3.98 -2.66 -17.41
CA SER A 598 3.43 -3.89 -16.84
C SER A 598 3.23 -3.75 -15.33
N ALA A 599 4.24 -3.25 -14.61
CA ALA A 599 4.16 -2.99 -13.18
C ALA A 599 3.09 -1.95 -12.82
N ALA A 600 2.94 -0.91 -13.66
CA ALA A 600 1.90 0.10 -13.53
C ALA A 600 0.50 -0.41 -13.94
N GLY A 601 0.38 -1.61 -14.51
CA GLY A 601 -0.89 -2.14 -15.05
C GLY A 601 -1.44 -1.33 -16.23
N ARG A 602 -0.57 -0.65 -16.99
CA ARG A 602 -0.92 0.23 -18.13
C ARG A 602 -0.63 -0.40 -19.50
N LEU A 603 -0.20 -1.66 -19.56
CA LEU A 603 -0.10 -2.38 -20.84
C LEU A 603 -1.51 -2.73 -21.33
N GLY A 604 -1.89 -2.17 -22.47
CA GLY A 604 -3.14 -2.51 -23.15
C GLY A 604 -3.04 -3.83 -23.91
N LYS A 605 -4.15 -4.27 -24.51
CA LYS A 605 -4.22 -5.48 -25.36
C LYS A 605 -3.67 -5.28 -26.79
N GLY A 606 -3.20 -4.07 -27.11
CA GLY A 606 -2.75 -3.70 -28.46
C GLY A 606 -1.26 -3.96 -28.70
N PRO A 607 -0.77 -3.70 -29.93
CA PRO A 607 0.64 -3.80 -30.25
C PRO A 607 1.50 -2.97 -29.30
N LEU A 608 2.65 -3.50 -28.92
CA LEU A 608 3.60 -2.74 -28.12
C LEU A 608 4.33 -1.76 -29.03
N SER A 609 4.37 -0.49 -28.62
CA SER A 609 5.02 0.54 -29.42
C SER A 609 6.51 0.59 -29.13
N THR A 610 7.30 0.64 -30.21
CA THR A 610 8.73 0.93 -30.16
C THR A 610 9.01 2.45 -30.14
N SER A 611 7.95 3.28 -30.20
CA SER A 611 8.05 4.73 -30.10
C SER A 611 8.42 5.15 -28.67
N ARG A 612 9.19 6.24 -28.56
CA ARG A 612 9.61 6.76 -27.25
C ARG A 612 8.40 7.33 -26.50
N PRO A 613 8.20 6.99 -25.22
CA PRO A 613 7.09 7.52 -24.42
C PRO A 613 7.08 9.05 -24.39
N PHE A 614 5.90 9.66 -24.50
CA PHE A 614 5.70 11.09 -24.28
C PHE A 614 4.68 11.30 -23.16
N ARG A 615 5.10 11.95 -22.06
CA ARG A 615 4.24 12.26 -20.92
C ARG A 615 4.09 13.76 -20.76
N SER A 616 2.84 14.20 -20.57
CA SER A 616 2.49 15.62 -20.44
C SER A 616 1.50 15.80 -19.28
N PRO A 617 1.93 15.62 -18.01
CA PRO A 617 1.05 15.80 -16.87
C PRO A 617 0.55 17.25 -16.76
N HIS A 618 -0.68 17.43 -16.30
CA HIS A 618 -1.22 18.75 -15.99
C HIS A 618 -0.60 19.31 -14.69
N HIS A 619 -0.43 20.63 -14.58
CA HIS A 619 0.23 21.27 -13.43
C HIS A 619 -0.50 21.07 -12.07
N THR A 620 -1.75 20.60 -12.10
CA THR A 620 -2.53 20.22 -10.90
C THR A 620 -2.17 18.83 -10.36
N ILE A 621 -1.24 18.12 -11.00
CA ILE A 621 -0.79 16.80 -10.56
C ILE A 621 -0.24 16.84 -9.12
N SER A 622 -0.55 15.81 -8.35
CA SER A 622 0.01 15.65 -7.01
C SER A 622 1.47 15.17 -7.07
N ASP A 623 2.24 15.42 -6.01
CA ASP A 623 3.61 14.93 -5.89
C ASP A 623 3.66 13.40 -6.05
N ALA A 624 2.66 12.68 -5.53
CA ALA A 624 2.51 11.23 -5.68
C ALA A 624 2.16 10.79 -7.12
N GLY A 625 1.45 11.62 -7.90
CA GLY A 625 1.18 11.33 -9.31
C GLY A 625 2.40 11.56 -10.20
N LEU A 626 3.18 12.62 -9.93
CA LEU A 626 4.35 12.97 -10.73
C LEU A 626 5.55 12.05 -10.45
N ILE A 627 5.92 11.90 -9.18
CA ILE A 627 7.07 11.10 -8.73
C ILE A 627 6.72 9.62 -8.68
N GLY A 628 5.49 9.33 -8.28
CA GLY A 628 5.05 7.99 -7.86
C GLY A 628 4.76 7.95 -6.37
N GLY A 629 3.96 6.98 -5.94
CA GLY A 629 3.53 6.88 -4.54
C GLY A 629 2.36 5.93 -4.34
N GLY A 630 1.74 6.02 -3.16
CA GLY A 630 0.72 5.10 -2.67
C GLY A 630 1.11 4.51 -1.32
N SER A 631 0.20 3.73 -0.72
CA SER A 631 0.53 2.83 0.40
C SER A 631 1.61 1.82 -0.01
N ILE A 632 1.69 1.53 -1.31
CA ILE A 632 2.71 0.73 -1.98
C ILE A 632 3.37 1.65 -3.02
N PRO A 633 4.70 1.78 -3.05
CA PRO A 633 5.35 2.64 -4.03
C PRO A 633 5.06 2.13 -5.46
N ALA A 634 4.40 2.96 -6.26
CA ALA A 634 4.09 2.69 -7.67
C ALA A 634 4.75 3.74 -8.59
N PRO A 635 5.03 3.40 -9.87
CA PRO A 635 5.56 4.33 -10.86
C PRO A 635 4.71 5.60 -11.02
N GLY A 636 5.34 6.77 -11.04
CA GLY A 636 4.71 8.06 -11.40
C GLY A 636 4.91 8.42 -12.87
N GLU A 637 4.42 9.61 -13.27
CA GLU A 637 4.58 10.13 -14.65
C GLU A 637 6.05 10.28 -15.06
N ILE A 638 6.95 10.58 -14.11
CA ILE A 638 8.41 10.61 -14.33
C ILE A 638 8.98 9.24 -14.70
N THR A 639 8.53 8.18 -14.01
CA THR A 639 8.96 6.80 -14.31
C THR A 639 8.37 6.34 -15.63
N LEU A 640 7.15 6.75 -15.94
CA LEU A 640 6.45 6.40 -17.18
C LEU A 640 6.99 7.15 -18.41
N SER A 641 7.81 8.19 -18.24
CA SER A 641 8.56 8.84 -19.32
C SER A 641 9.95 8.25 -19.54
N HIS A 642 10.29 7.14 -18.87
CA HIS A 642 11.59 6.48 -19.02
C HIS A 642 11.94 6.16 -20.48
N ASN A 643 13.20 6.42 -20.86
CA ASN A 643 13.76 6.38 -22.22
C ASN A 643 12.96 7.21 -23.24
N GLY A 644 12.15 8.17 -22.78
CA GLY A 644 11.33 9.04 -23.59
C GLY A 644 11.39 10.49 -23.12
N VAL A 645 10.25 11.18 -23.23
CA VAL A 645 10.14 12.64 -23.03
C VAL A 645 9.11 12.94 -21.94
N LEU A 646 9.50 13.79 -20.99
CA LEU A 646 8.59 14.43 -20.04
C LEU A 646 8.41 15.89 -20.43
N PHE A 647 7.19 16.27 -20.80
CA PHE A 647 6.82 17.64 -21.12
C PHE A 647 6.06 18.28 -19.96
N LEU A 648 6.56 19.42 -19.47
CA LEU A 648 5.93 20.21 -18.42
C LEU A 648 5.55 21.58 -18.98
N ASP A 649 4.27 21.72 -19.33
CA ASP A 649 3.72 22.99 -19.81
C ASP A 649 3.42 23.92 -18.64
N GLU A 650 3.59 25.22 -18.82
CA GLU A 650 3.40 26.22 -17.76
C GLU A 650 4.19 25.88 -16.48
N LEU A 651 5.49 25.60 -16.62
CA LEU A 651 6.37 25.18 -15.53
C LEU A 651 6.17 25.95 -14.19
N PRO A 652 6.01 27.30 -14.18
CA PRO A 652 5.81 28.08 -12.96
C PRO A 652 4.46 27.88 -12.24
N GLU A 653 3.51 27.17 -12.85
CA GLU A 653 2.22 26.83 -12.24
C GLU A 653 2.25 25.49 -11.48
N PHE A 654 3.28 24.66 -11.70
CA PHE A 654 3.50 23.48 -10.88
C PHE A 654 3.84 23.85 -9.44
N ARG A 655 3.44 22.99 -8.50
CA ARG A 655 3.85 23.12 -7.10
C ARG A 655 5.37 23.05 -6.99
N ARG A 656 5.95 23.93 -6.16
CA ARG A 656 7.41 23.97 -5.96
C ARG A 656 7.98 22.64 -5.48
N SER A 657 7.27 21.90 -4.62
CA SER A 657 7.70 20.56 -4.17
C SER A 657 7.80 19.56 -5.32
N ALA A 658 6.83 19.57 -6.24
CA ALA A 658 6.81 18.71 -7.42
C ALA A 658 8.00 19.01 -8.36
N LEU A 659 8.31 20.30 -8.59
CA LEU A 659 9.45 20.72 -9.41
C LEU A 659 10.80 20.37 -8.76
N GLU A 660 10.97 20.59 -7.46
CA GLU A 660 12.20 20.22 -6.76
C GLU A 660 12.47 18.72 -6.81
N SER A 661 11.40 17.91 -6.84
CA SER A 661 11.51 16.45 -6.92
C SER A 661 12.06 15.94 -8.25
N LEU A 662 12.08 16.76 -9.31
CA LEU A 662 12.71 16.41 -10.60
C LEU A 662 14.24 16.42 -10.55
N ARG A 663 14.85 17.07 -9.54
CA ARG A 663 16.30 17.24 -9.47
C ARG A 663 17.05 15.92 -9.41
N GLN A 664 16.59 14.98 -8.58
CA GLN A 664 17.21 13.66 -8.44
C GLN A 664 17.07 12.85 -9.75
N PRO A 665 15.87 12.68 -10.34
CA PRO A 665 15.72 11.99 -11.62
C PRO A 665 16.57 12.58 -12.77
N LEU A 666 16.70 13.91 -12.83
CA LEU A 666 17.52 14.58 -13.85
C LEU A 666 19.03 14.37 -13.68
N GLU A 667 19.49 14.02 -12.48
CA GLU A 667 20.92 13.78 -12.19
C GLU A 667 21.26 12.29 -12.19
N GLU A 668 20.46 11.47 -11.52
CA GLU A 668 20.73 10.04 -11.31
C GLU A 668 20.03 9.14 -12.33
N GLY A 669 19.04 9.66 -13.07
CA GLY A 669 18.23 8.85 -13.99
C GLY A 669 17.37 7.80 -13.29
N SER A 670 17.14 7.96 -11.98
CA SER A 670 16.29 7.08 -11.17
C SER A 670 15.57 7.87 -10.07
N VAL A 671 14.52 7.28 -9.51
CA VAL A 671 13.75 7.84 -8.40
C VAL A 671 13.57 6.80 -7.32
N THR A 672 13.87 7.16 -6.07
CA THR A 672 13.68 6.26 -4.93
C THR A 672 12.53 6.72 -4.06
N ILE A 673 11.53 5.85 -3.90
CA ILE A 673 10.32 6.13 -3.14
C ILE A 673 10.37 5.30 -1.85
N SER A 674 10.46 5.99 -0.71
CA SER A 674 10.44 5.38 0.63
C SER A 674 9.08 5.59 1.30
N ARG A 675 8.44 4.51 1.73
CA ARG A 675 7.14 4.49 2.45
C ARG A 675 7.18 3.45 3.58
N ALA A 676 6.18 3.49 4.46
CA ALA A 676 6.06 2.56 5.59
C ALA A 676 6.12 1.07 5.19
N ASN A 677 5.64 0.74 3.98
CA ASN A 677 5.60 -0.64 3.46
C ASN A 677 6.83 -1.01 2.60
N GLY A 678 7.82 -0.14 2.42
CA GLY A 678 9.05 -0.45 1.69
C GLY A 678 9.72 0.72 0.99
N VAL A 679 10.93 0.46 0.49
CA VAL A 679 11.73 1.36 -0.34
C VAL A 679 11.90 0.72 -1.71
N LEU A 680 11.46 1.42 -2.76
CA LEU A 680 11.58 0.98 -4.14
C LEU A 680 12.25 2.06 -4.99
N SER A 681 13.16 1.64 -5.87
CA SER A 681 13.82 2.51 -6.83
C SER A 681 13.30 2.19 -8.23
N PHE A 682 12.92 3.23 -8.97
CA PHE A 682 12.42 3.13 -10.33
C PHE A 682 13.36 3.85 -11.29
N PRO A 683 13.64 3.29 -12.48
CA PRO A 683 14.40 4.00 -13.50
C PRO A 683 13.57 5.18 -14.05
N ALA A 684 14.24 6.30 -14.28
CA ALA A 684 13.64 7.58 -14.65
C ALA A 684 14.57 8.41 -15.54
N ARG A 685 15.30 7.76 -16.47
CA ARG A 685 16.04 8.42 -17.54
C ARG A 685 15.05 9.00 -18.57
N PHE A 686 14.70 10.27 -18.49
CA PHE A 686 13.84 10.95 -19.46
C PHE A 686 14.48 12.25 -19.93
N GLN A 687 14.13 12.68 -21.13
CA GLN A 687 14.47 14.01 -21.62
C GLN A 687 13.38 15.00 -21.20
N LEU A 688 13.77 16.08 -20.52
CA LEU A 688 12.85 17.11 -20.06
C LEU A 688 12.65 18.19 -21.13
N ILE A 689 11.38 18.47 -21.43
CA ILE A 689 10.96 19.65 -22.16
C ILE A 689 10.11 20.50 -21.21
N GLY A 690 10.61 21.67 -20.84
CA GLY A 690 9.83 22.67 -20.11
C GLY A 690 9.26 23.72 -21.07
N ALA A 691 8.08 24.24 -20.78
CA ALA A 691 7.59 25.47 -21.39
C ALA A 691 7.10 26.44 -20.32
N MET A 692 7.42 27.73 -20.47
CA MET A 692 6.88 28.76 -19.60
C MET A 692 6.70 30.09 -20.34
N ASN A 693 5.81 30.92 -19.79
CA ASN A 693 5.68 32.29 -20.23
C ASN A 693 6.81 33.15 -19.60
N PRO A 694 7.19 34.28 -20.20
CA PRO A 694 8.25 35.13 -19.66
C PRO A 694 7.83 35.91 -18.40
N CYS A 695 6.52 36.07 -18.19
CA CYS A 695 5.93 36.78 -17.06
C CYS A 695 4.48 36.30 -16.81
N PRO A 696 3.84 36.68 -15.68
CA PRO A 696 2.46 36.31 -15.38
C PRO A 696 1.44 36.74 -16.45
N CYS A 697 1.62 37.92 -17.07
CA CYS A 697 0.72 38.37 -18.13
C CYS A 697 1.08 37.81 -19.52
N GLY A 698 2.22 37.13 -19.66
CA GLY A 698 2.68 36.50 -20.90
C GLY A 698 3.30 37.43 -21.95
N PHE A 699 3.21 38.75 -21.81
CA PHE A 699 3.60 39.70 -22.87
C PHE A 699 4.98 40.39 -22.67
N LEU A 700 5.77 39.96 -21.69
CA LEU A 700 7.15 40.47 -21.53
C LEU A 700 7.98 40.08 -22.76
N GLY A 701 8.51 41.06 -23.48
CA GLY A 701 9.26 40.85 -24.73
C GLY A 701 8.39 40.55 -25.96
N HIS A 702 7.06 40.77 -25.90
CA HIS A 702 6.18 40.56 -27.05
C HIS A 702 6.29 41.71 -28.07
N PRO A 703 6.40 41.43 -29.38
CA PRO A 703 6.68 42.46 -30.40
C PRO A 703 5.59 43.52 -30.55
N SER A 704 4.32 43.18 -30.28
CA SER A 704 3.17 44.08 -30.49
C SER A 704 2.29 44.34 -29.25
N ARG A 705 2.61 43.75 -28.09
CA ARG A 705 1.81 43.89 -26.87
C ARG A 705 2.70 44.23 -25.69
N GLU A 706 2.39 45.29 -24.97
CA GLU A 706 3.18 45.72 -23.82
C GLU A 706 2.91 44.87 -22.59
N CYS A 707 3.97 44.60 -21.83
CA CYS A 707 3.87 43.94 -20.54
C CYS A 707 3.42 44.93 -19.46
N ARG A 708 2.38 44.56 -18.71
CA ARG A 708 1.86 45.34 -17.58
C ARG A 708 2.36 44.86 -16.21
N CYS A 709 3.31 43.93 -16.16
CA CYS A 709 3.80 43.38 -14.91
C CYS A 709 4.81 44.32 -14.24
N THR A 710 4.69 44.50 -12.92
CA THR A 710 5.68 45.26 -12.15
C THR A 710 6.97 44.45 -11.95
N PRO A 711 8.12 45.09 -11.69
CA PRO A 711 9.38 44.39 -11.41
C PRO A 711 9.26 43.36 -10.28
N THR A 712 8.46 43.66 -9.24
CA THR A 712 8.18 42.73 -8.13
C THR A 712 7.39 41.50 -8.60
N GLN A 713 6.41 41.67 -9.49
CA GLN A 713 5.66 40.55 -10.07
C GLN A 713 6.56 39.67 -10.95
N LEU A 714 7.44 40.29 -11.75
CA LEU A 714 8.43 39.56 -12.56
C LEU A 714 9.40 38.76 -11.70
N SER A 715 9.96 39.38 -10.67
CA SER A 715 10.85 38.70 -9.72
C SER A 715 10.15 37.53 -9.02
N ARG A 716 8.94 37.74 -8.48
CA ARG A 716 8.15 36.67 -7.84
C ARG A 716 7.85 35.52 -8.80
N TYR A 717 7.47 35.81 -10.04
CA TYR A 717 7.19 34.79 -11.04
C TYR A 717 8.43 33.95 -11.37
N ARG A 718 9.59 34.59 -11.58
CA ARG A 718 10.86 33.91 -11.84
C ARG A 718 11.29 33.02 -10.68
N THR A 719 11.07 33.46 -9.43
CA THR A 719 11.45 32.67 -8.25
C THR A 719 10.60 31.41 -8.02
N ARG A 720 9.50 31.22 -8.76
CA ARG A 720 8.70 29.99 -8.68
C ARG A 720 9.46 28.77 -9.19
N VAL A 721 10.36 28.96 -10.14
CA VAL A 721 11.27 27.93 -10.64
C VAL A 721 12.64 28.16 -10.03
N SER A 722 13.20 27.14 -9.37
CA SER A 722 14.46 27.31 -8.68
C SER A 722 15.64 27.40 -9.65
N GLY A 723 16.62 28.25 -9.30
CA GLY A 723 17.89 28.32 -10.03
C GLY A 723 18.57 26.96 -10.20
N PRO A 724 18.64 26.10 -9.17
CA PRO A 724 19.16 24.73 -9.30
C PRO A 724 18.43 23.88 -10.36
N LEU A 725 17.11 24.01 -10.53
CA LEU A 725 16.39 23.27 -11.56
C LEU A 725 16.65 23.85 -12.96
N LEU A 726 16.62 25.17 -13.11
CA LEU A 726 16.92 25.84 -14.40
C LEU A 726 18.34 25.53 -14.89
N ASP A 727 19.30 25.49 -13.97
CA ASP A 727 20.67 25.10 -14.24
C ASP A 727 20.82 23.60 -14.61
N ARG A 728 19.75 22.80 -14.47
CA ARG A 728 19.66 21.42 -14.98
C ARG A 728 19.12 21.30 -16.41
N ILE A 729 18.71 22.41 -17.01
CA ILE A 729 18.25 22.49 -18.39
C ILE A 729 19.41 23.02 -19.25
N ASP A 730 19.69 22.34 -20.36
CA ASP A 730 20.85 22.63 -21.21
C ASP A 730 20.60 23.78 -22.19
N LEU A 731 19.40 23.79 -22.78
CA LEU A 731 18.99 24.71 -23.84
C LEU A 731 17.84 25.58 -23.35
N HIS A 732 18.01 26.89 -23.35
CA HIS A 732 16.96 27.89 -23.13
C HIS A 732 16.66 28.59 -24.45
N VAL A 733 15.46 28.35 -24.97
CA VAL A 733 15.10 28.75 -26.33
C VAL A 733 13.93 29.72 -26.28
N TRP A 734 14.14 30.92 -26.79
CA TRP A 734 13.06 31.86 -27.03
C TRP A 734 12.24 31.42 -28.24
N VAL A 735 10.92 31.39 -28.10
CA VAL A 735 9.97 31.00 -29.14
C VAL A 735 9.10 32.20 -29.48
N ASP A 736 9.34 32.75 -30.66
CA ASP A 736 8.58 33.90 -31.16
C ASP A 736 7.15 33.52 -31.59
N PRO A 737 6.18 34.45 -31.43
CA PRO A 737 4.89 34.32 -32.09
C PRO A 737 5.07 34.17 -33.60
N VAL A 738 4.31 33.28 -34.22
CA VAL A 738 4.31 33.14 -35.67
C VAL A 738 3.52 34.32 -36.28
N ASP A 739 4.15 35.06 -37.19
CA ASP A 739 3.48 36.14 -37.94
C ASP A 739 2.49 35.54 -38.95
N ALA A 740 1.30 36.14 -39.09
CA ALA A 740 0.26 35.69 -40.02
C ALA A 740 0.76 35.61 -41.48
N SER A 741 1.72 36.46 -41.87
CA SER A 741 2.36 36.43 -43.18
C SER A 741 3.23 35.18 -43.40
N GLN A 742 3.86 34.67 -42.35
CA GLN A 742 4.68 33.46 -42.42
C GLN A 742 3.82 32.20 -42.51
N VAL A 743 2.67 32.15 -41.84
CA VAL A 743 1.70 31.03 -41.92
C VAL A 743 1.25 30.78 -43.36
N LEU A 744 1.11 31.84 -44.17
CA LEU A 744 0.72 31.76 -45.59
C LEU A 744 1.88 31.33 -46.51
N SER A 745 3.12 31.43 -46.05
CA SER A 745 4.30 30.99 -46.81
C SER A 745 4.57 29.50 -46.58
N ARG A 746 4.32 28.65 -47.58
CA ARG A 746 4.71 27.23 -47.56
C ARG A 746 6.21 27.07 -47.86
N LYS A 747 7.09 27.62 -47.03
CA LYS A 747 8.51 27.23 -47.08
C LYS A 747 8.62 25.75 -46.69
N SER A 748 9.43 24.99 -47.43
CA SER A 748 9.66 23.57 -47.17
C SER A 748 10.39 23.38 -45.84
N ALA A 749 9.65 23.04 -44.78
CA ALA A 749 10.25 22.60 -43.53
C ALA A 749 10.78 21.17 -43.67
N SER A 750 11.89 20.87 -42.99
CA SER A 750 12.43 19.50 -42.97
C SER A 750 11.43 18.56 -42.28
N ALA A 751 11.09 17.45 -42.94
CA ALA A 751 10.24 16.42 -42.35
C ALA A 751 10.93 15.79 -41.13
N SER A 752 10.14 15.42 -40.12
CA SER A 752 10.62 14.77 -38.90
C SER A 752 11.48 13.54 -39.20
N SER A 753 11.13 12.77 -40.23
CA SER A 753 11.91 11.60 -40.68
C SER A 753 13.34 11.95 -41.11
N SER A 754 13.51 13.07 -41.82
CA SER A 754 14.84 13.53 -42.26
C SER A 754 15.71 14.00 -41.10
N ILE A 755 15.10 14.66 -40.12
CA ILE A 755 15.77 15.10 -38.89
C ILE A 755 16.15 13.87 -38.05
N ARG A 756 15.24 12.90 -37.92
CA ARG A 756 15.48 11.63 -37.21
C ARG A 756 16.71 10.90 -37.74
N LEU A 757 16.89 10.82 -39.06
CA LEU A 757 18.08 10.20 -39.67
C LEU A 757 19.39 10.92 -39.29
N ARG A 758 19.38 12.25 -39.20
CA ARG A 758 20.56 13.01 -38.74
C ARG A 758 20.84 12.78 -37.26
N VAL A 759 19.78 12.75 -36.44
CA VAL A 759 19.86 12.43 -35.00
C VAL A 759 20.41 11.03 -34.77
N GLU A 760 19.95 10.03 -35.55
CA GLU A 760 20.44 8.65 -35.49
C GLU A 760 21.93 8.55 -35.81
N LYS A 761 22.39 9.22 -36.88
CA LYS A 761 23.82 9.27 -37.22
C LYS A 761 24.66 9.90 -36.11
N ALA A 762 24.21 11.02 -35.55
CA ALA A 762 24.91 11.69 -34.46
C ALA A 762 24.94 10.82 -33.18
N ARG A 763 23.88 10.07 -32.90
CA ARG A 763 23.82 9.15 -31.75
C ARG A 763 24.67 7.91 -31.93
N ALA A 764 24.79 7.35 -33.14
CA ALA A 764 25.68 6.22 -33.41
C ALA A 764 27.14 6.56 -33.05
N VAL A 765 27.61 7.76 -33.41
CA VAL A 765 28.94 8.26 -33.02
C VAL A 765 29.08 8.41 -31.50
N GLN A 766 28.01 8.80 -30.80
CA GLN A 766 28.01 8.94 -29.34
C GLN A 766 27.96 7.58 -28.62
N GLU A 767 27.26 6.60 -29.19
CA GLU A 767 27.21 5.22 -28.70
C GLU A 767 28.58 4.56 -28.77
N GLU A 768 29.35 4.77 -29.85
CA GLU A 768 30.75 4.34 -29.93
C GLU A 768 31.63 4.96 -28.82
N ARG A 769 31.30 6.19 -28.38
CA ARG A 769 31.95 6.86 -27.23
C ARG A 769 31.41 6.38 -25.88
N GLY A 770 30.33 5.60 -25.88
CA GLY A 770 29.73 4.95 -24.72
C GLY A 770 28.65 5.75 -23.98
N CYS A 771 28.32 6.98 -24.41
CA CYS A 771 27.25 7.77 -23.79
C CYS A 771 26.79 8.93 -24.69
N LEU A 772 25.53 9.33 -24.54
CA LEU A 772 25.03 10.58 -25.14
C LEU A 772 25.74 11.80 -24.56
N ASN A 773 25.88 12.86 -25.37
CA ASN A 773 26.66 14.05 -25.03
C ASN A 773 26.15 14.77 -23.76
N ALA A 774 24.85 14.79 -23.50
CA ALA A 774 24.29 15.34 -22.26
C ALA A 774 24.82 14.61 -21.01
N HIS A 775 25.06 13.30 -21.11
CA HIS A 775 25.50 12.43 -20.03
C HIS A 775 27.02 12.25 -19.93
N ILE A 776 27.82 12.99 -20.71
CA ILE A 776 29.29 12.95 -20.60
C ILE A 776 29.70 13.27 -19.15
N PRO A 777 30.47 12.38 -18.48
CA PRO A 777 31.00 12.64 -17.15
C PRO A 777 31.92 13.86 -17.14
N GLU A 778 31.88 14.67 -16.07
CA GLU A 778 32.60 15.94 -16.03
C GLU A 778 34.12 15.79 -16.26
N GLN A 779 34.72 14.69 -15.80
CA GLN A 779 36.14 14.40 -15.95
C GLN A 779 36.54 14.07 -17.40
N LYS A 780 35.57 13.71 -18.25
CA LYS A 780 35.80 13.33 -19.65
C LYS A 780 35.52 14.46 -20.64
N ILE A 781 34.96 15.59 -20.18
CA ILE A 781 34.55 16.70 -21.06
C ILE A 781 35.74 17.21 -21.87
N GLU A 782 36.89 17.47 -21.26
CA GLU A 782 38.07 18.00 -21.97
C GLU A 782 38.59 17.03 -23.03
N LYS A 783 38.46 15.72 -22.79
CA LYS A 783 38.93 14.68 -23.71
C LYS A 783 37.97 14.48 -24.90
N ILE A 784 36.66 14.57 -24.66
CA ILE A 784 35.60 14.28 -25.66
C ILE A 784 35.22 15.55 -26.43
N CYS A 785 35.10 16.69 -25.75
CA CYS A 785 34.77 17.98 -26.32
C CYS A 785 36.06 18.75 -26.66
N ARG A 786 36.93 18.16 -27.49
CA ARG A 786 38.13 18.84 -27.97
C ARG A 786 37.72 20.07 -28.78
N ILE A 787 38.31 21.21 -28.44
CA ILE A 787 38.05 22.49 -29.11
C ILE A 787 39.28 22.92 -29.90
N ASP A 788 39.04 23.61 -31.01
CA ASP A 788 40.12 24.30 -31.72
C ASP A 788 40.57 25.58 -30.99
N ALA A 789 41.68 26.16 -31.44
CA ALA A 789 42.24 27.37 -30.82
C ALA A 789 41.33 28.60 -30.95
N GLN A 790 40.49 28.69 -31.99
CA GLN A 790 39.58 29.82 -32.19
C GLN A 790 38.36 29.72 -31.25
N ALA A 791 37.78 28.53 -31.11
CA ALA A 791 36.75 28.18 -30.16
C ALA A 791 37.22 28.43 -28.72
N GLY A 792 38.46 28.08 -28.38
CA GLY A 792 39.05 28.39 -27.07
C GLY A 792 39.07 29.89 -26.75
N LYS A 793 39.43 30.74 -27.72
CA LYS A 793 39.38 32.21 -27.56
C LYS A 793 37.96 32.73 -27.37
N LEU A 794 37.02 32.28 -28.20
CA LEU A 794 35.60 32.64 -28.11
C LEU A 794 35.02 32.27 -26.74
N LEU A 795 35.39 31.09 -26.22
CA LEU A 795 34.93 30.59 -24.94
C LEU A 795 35.39 31.46 -23.77
N VAL A 796 36.67 31.82 -23.75
CA VAL A 796 37.24 32.72 -22.73
C VAL A 796 36.57 34.10 -22.77
N GLN A 797 36.29 34.61 -23.97
CA GLN A 797 35.57 35.87 -24.14
C GLN A 797 34.13 35.77 -23.61
N ALA A 798 33.39 34.72 -23.98
CA ALA A 798 32.02 34.49 -23.51
C ALA A 798 31.95 34.34 -21.99
N MET A 799 32.92 33.65 -21.36
CA MET A 799 32.99 33.53 -19.90
C MET A 799 33.16 34.88 -19.20
N LYS A 800 33.97 35.79 -19.78
CA LYS A 800 34.17 37.14 -19.23
C LYS A 800 32.95 38.04 -19.42
N THR A 801 32.31 37.99 -20.59
CA THR A 801 31.19 38.89 -20.92
C THR A 801 29.87 38.46 -20.28
N TRP A 802 29.64 37.15 -20.14
CA TRP A 802 28.36 36.60 -19.69
C TRP A 802 28.42 35.97 -18.29
N SER A 803 29.53 36.12 -17.58
CA SER A 803 29.73 35.61 -16.21
C SER A 803 29.31 34.14 -16.05
N LEU A 804 29.60 33.30 -17.06
CA LEU A 804 29.18 31.90 -17.08
C LEU A 804 29.78 31.15 -15.89
N SER A 805 28.92 30.48 -15.13
CA SER A 805 29.39 29.56 -14.09
C SER A 805 30.16 28.38 -14.71
N MET A 806 30.99 27.69 -13.93
CA MET A 806 31.69 26.49 -14.43
C MET A 806 30.73 25.40 -14.94
N ARG A 807 29.53 25.30 -14.35
CA ARG A 807 28.48 24.39 -14.83
C ARG A 807 27.80 24.94 -16.09
N GLY A 808 27.66 26.26 -16.17
CA GLY A 808 27.40 27.05 -17.37
C GLY A 808 28.27 26.60 -18.56
N PHE A 809 29.56 26.75 -18.37
CA PHE A 809 30.59 26.35 -19.32
C PHE A 809 30.46 24.87 -19.75
N LYS A 810 30.38 23.94 -18.78
CA LYS A 810 30.37 22.50 -19.08
C LYS A 810 29.18 22.06 -19.95
N ARG A 811 27.98 22.63 -19.78
CA ARG A 811 26.85 22.25 -20.66
C ARG A 811 26.97 22.87 -22.04
N VAL A 812 27.46 24.11 -22.16
CA VAL A 812 27.71 24.72 -23.47
C VAL A 812 28.66 23.82 -24.28
N MET A 813 29.71 23.27 -23.64
CA MET A 813 30.61 22.31 -24.27
C MET A 813 29.92 21.01 -24.71
N LYS A 814 28.98 20.48 -23.91
CA LYS A 814 28.19 19.30 -24.27
C LYS A 814 27.23 19.55 -25.43
N VAL A 815 26.60 20.74 -25.47
CA VAL A 815 25.74 21.17 -26.57
C VAL A 815 26.56 21.37 -27.84
N ALA A 816 27.70 22.06 -27.77
CA ALA A 816 28.59 22.27 -28.91
C ALA A 816 29.14 20.96 -29.48
N ARG A 817 29.39 19.95 -28.63
CA ARG A 817 29.74 18.59 -29.05
C ARG A 817 28.62 17.91 -29.84
N SER A 818 27.36 18.08 -29.44
CA SER A 818 26.20 17.57 -30.20
C SER A 818 26.04 18.25 -31.54
N ILE A 819 26.28 19.57 -31.62
CA ILE A 819 26.28 20.29 -32.89
C ILE A 819 27.40 19.77 -33.80
N ALA A 820 28.60 19.58 -33.25
CA ALA A 820 29.73 18.99 -33.99
C ALA A 820 29.42 17.57 -34.50
N ASP A 821 28.74 16.74 -33.71
CA ASP A 821 28.33 15.39 -34.12
C ASP A 821 27.26 15.41 -35.21
N LEU A 822 26.32 16.35 -35.18
CA LEU A 822 25.33 16.57 -36.25
C LEU A 822 26.00 17.00 -37.56
N ASP A 823 27.09 17.78 -37.47
CA ASP A 823 27.88 18.24 -38.61
C ASP A 823 28.96 17.23 -39.06
N GLY A 824 29.10 16.09 -38.35
CA GLY A 824 30.11 15.07 -38.64
C GLY A 824 31.57 15.51 -38.36
N SER A 825 31.76 16.54 -37.54
CA SER A 825 33.07 17.10 -37.23
C SER A 825 33.74 16.37 -36.05
N PRO A 826 35.01 15.94 -36.15
CA PRO A 826 35.71 15.28 -35.04
C PRO A 826 35.98 16.22 -33.87
N ASP A 827 36.21 17.51 -34.12
CA ASP A 827 36.48 18.54 -33.11
C ASP A 827 35.35 19.58 -33.05
N VAL A 828 35.25 20.28 -31.93
CA VAL A 828 34.31 21.38 -31.71
C VAL A 828 34.93 22.68 -32.23
N ARG A 829 34.37 23.18 -33.34
CA ARG A 829 34.79 24.42 -34.01
C ARG A 829 34.15 25.67 -33.39
N SER A 830 34.68 26.83 -33.74
CA SER A 830 34.15 28.15 -33.32
C SER A 830 32.65 28.29 -33.59
N ASP A 831 32.18 27.84 -34.75
CA ASP A 831 30.79 28.03 -35.19
C ASP A 831 29.84 27.17 -34.36
N HIS A 832 30.22 25.93 -34.05
CA HIS A 832 29.44 25.04 -33.17
C HIS A 832 29.33 25.63 -31.75
N LEU A 833 30.41 26.22 -31.26
CA LEU A 833 30.43 26.86 -29.94
C LEU A 833 29.60 28.14 -29.93
N ALA A 834 29.67 28.94 -31.00
CA ALA A 834 28.88 30.15 -31.17
C ALA A 834 27.37 29.84 -31.20
N GLU A 835 26.95 28.80 -31.93
CA GLU A 835 25.56 28.33 -31.93
C GLU A 835 25.13 27.83 -30.55
N ALA A 836 25.95 27.01 -29.87
CA ALA A 836 25.64 26.53 -28.52
C ALA A 836 25.44 27.67 -27.50
N LEU A 837 26.23 28.73 -27.61
CA LEU A 837 26.14 29.92 -26.76
C LEU A 837 24.82 30.69 -26.95
N GLN A 838 24.20 30.67 -28.13
CA GLN A 838 22.92 31.35 -28.39
C GLN A 838 21.77 30.76 -27.57
N TYR A 839 21.83 29.47 -27.25
CA TYR A 839 20.80 28.78 -26.46
C TYR A 839 20.95 28.95 -24.96
N ARG A 840 21.89 29.80 -24.50
CA ARG A 840 22.07 30.05 -23.07
C ARG A 840 22.15 31.53 -22.75
N PRO A 841 21.11 32.30 -23.11
CA PRO A 841 21.07 33.69 -22.73
C PRO A 841 20.94 33.80 -21.20
N GLU A 842 21.51 34.87 -20.64
CA GLU A 842 21.29 35.22 -19.23
C GLU A 842 19.78 35.37 -19.03
N LEU A 843 19.12 34.44 -18.32
CA LEU A 843 17.68 34.55 -17.98
C LEU A 843 17.35 35.90 -17.33
N ALA A 844 18.34 36.54 -16.69
CA ALA A 844 18.25 37.89 -16.16
C ALA A 844 18.18 38.97 -17.26
N LYS A 845 18.91 38.81 -18.37
CA LYS A 845 18.97 39.75 -19.51
C LYS A 845 17.96 39.50 -20.62
N THR A 846 17.55 38.25 -20.89
CA THR A 846 16.49 37.97 -21.88
C THR A 846 15.12 38.49 -21.43
N LEU A 847 14.99 38.81 -20.15
CA LEU A 847 13.77 39.26 -19.51
C LEU A 847 13.93 40.65 -18.86
N SER A 848 15.05 41.34 -19.06
CA SER A 848 15.25 42.77 -18.72
C SER A 848 15.20 43.58 -20.00
#